data_AF-W4PKE9-F1
#
_entry.id   AF-W4PKE9-F1
#
_cell.length_a   1.000
_cell.length_b   1.000
_cell.length_c   1.000
_cell.angle_alpha   90.00
_cell.angle_beta   90.00
_cell.angle_gamma   90.00
#
_symmetry.space_group_name_H-M   'P 1'
#
loop_
_entity.id
_entity.type
_entity.pdbx_description
1 polymer ?
#
loop_
_entity_poly.entity_id
_entity_poly.type
_entity_poly.pdbx_seq_one_letter_code
_entity_poly.pdbx_strand_id
1 'polypeptide(L)'
;MGGSPTEAWIDRRTLEYEFPAILKDWMQNDYIQDWVRGRAALNLKKSAGKYARHPYEPCYLFESGILPLQRYPLRGVIWYQGESNAHNETTHEKLFRLLVRSWRENWKNESMPFYYVQLSSLHRPSWPWFRDSQRRLMASVPYTGMAVCTDRGDSLNVHPADKKPVGERLARWALHSTYGKETVVPSGPLFRSADFRGGAVRLTFDYGEAMGSADGMPLRSFELAETEGLYYPAKAEVAGGKIKVYTDKVARPRYVRYAWEPFTRANLVNGAGLPASGFRAEVRQTPASDIRMQAMKGFPKGEKGFDKGVSACYAGILSGRLLIAGGCNFPGVPAAQGGKKKYYRHVYAADFDADSVFVWRKVGELPAPAAYGAAVTAADGVVCIGGTNEKGAMKDVYRLRWDELRRRTFAEPLPSLPFALDNFTASLSGERIFVAGGNRDGKPSNTFLCLDLQRLSEGWQSLPDFPGPPRIQPVSAVGHNGKESCFYLWGGFAPAADGKEPTLSVDGYAYVPSSGRWIPVAAPAGDDGESVSLGGGVAAAMNDSLILCMGGVNKDIFLSALLAPAKDYLLHPAEWYRFNRKVLVYNVRSDEWQEITETSSTARAGAALVGIGNRFFSINGELKPGIRTPEIIKISFP
;
A
#
# COMPACT_ATOMS: atom_id res chain seq x y z
N MET A 1 -12.36 -16.95 42.85
CA MET A 1 -11.75 -17.39 41.58
C MET A 1 -11.00 -16.22 40.97
N GLY A 2 -9.69 -16.11 41.20
CA GLY A 2 -8.82 -15.14 40.54
C GLY A 2 -7.54 -15.86 40.09
N GLY A 3 -6.88 -15.44 39.02
CA GLY A 3 -5.71 -16.15 38.50
C GLY A 3 -6.03 -17.49 37.85
N SER A 4 -7.24 -17.70 37.32
CA SER A 4 -7.52 -18.96 36.63
C SER A 4 -6.81 -19.01 35.28
N PRO A 5 -6.19 -20.15 34.93
CA PRO A 5 -5.53 -20.27 33.64
C PRO A 5 -6.55 -20.58 32.53
N THR A 6 -6.22 -20.23 31.30
CA THR A 6 -7.11 -20.28 30.14
C THR A 6 -7.65 -21.69 29.87
N GLU A 7 -6.82 -22.72 30.03
CA GLU A 7 -7.20 -24.13 29.81
C GLU A 7 -8.34 -24.63 30.72
N ALA A 8 -8.57 -24.00 31.88
CA ALA A 8 -9.71 -24.34 32.73
C ALA A 8 -11.06 -23.97 32.08
N TRP A 9 -11.05 -23.06 31.09
CA TRP A 9 -12.22 -22.48 30.45
C TRP A 9 -12.46 -22.99 29.01
N ILE A 10 -11.72 -23.99 28.58
CA ILE A 10 -11.87 -24.60 27.25
C ILE A 10 -12.61 -25.93 27.41
N ASP A 11 -13.53 -26.24 26.49
CA ASP A 11 -14.22 -27.53 26.52
C ASP A 11 -13.24 -28.71 26.37
N ARG A 12 -13.63 -29.84 26.96
CA ARG A 12 -12.81 -31.04 27.01
C ARG A 12 -12.48 -31.60 25.65
N ARG A 13 -13.45 -31.66 24.73
CA ARG A 13 -13.24 -32.24 23.40
C ARG A 13 -12.19 -31.44 22.62
N THR A 14 -12.24 -30.12 22.70
CA THR A 14 -11.24 -29.25 22.08
C THR A 14 -9.84 -29.55 22.60
N LEU A 15 -9.66 -29.61 23.93
CA LEU A 15 -8.34 -29.87 24.51
C LEU A 15 -7.83 -31.29 24.24
N GLU A 16 -8.69 -32.30 24.30
CA GLU A 16 -8.32 -33.69 24.00
C GLU A 16 -7.83 -33.87 22.57
N TYR A 17 -8.43 -33.17 21.61
CA TYR A 17 -8.05 -33.29 20.20
C TYR A 17 -6.81 -32.46 19.84
N GLU A 18 -6.70 -31.25 20.38
CA GLU A 18 -5.79 -30.23 19.83
C GLU A 18 -4.60 -29.95 20.73
N PHE A 19 -4.74 -30.25 22.02
CA PHE A 19 -3.68 -30.08 22.97
C PHE A 19 -3.72 -31.11 24.11
N PRO A 20 -3.79 -32.42 23.83
CA PRO A 20 -3.97 -33.45 24.87
C PRO A 20 -2.86 -33.42 25.93
N ALA A 21 -1.66 -32.96 25.57
CA ALA A 21 -0.55 -32.80 26.48
C ALA A 21 -0.89 -31.90 27.70
N ILE A 22 -1.77 -30.90 27.58
CA ILE A 22 -2.16 -30.01 28.70
C ILE A 22 -2.99 -30.74 29.77
N LEU A 23 -3.64 -31.85 29.41
CA LEU A 23 -4.52 -32.62 30.30
C LEU A 23 -3.74 -33.66 31.12
N LYS A 24 -2.58 -34.08 30.64
CA LYS A 24 -1.80 -35.16 31.26
C LYS A 24 -1.16 -34.66 32.55
N ASP A 25 -1.46 -35.34 33.65
CA ASP A 25 -0.92 -35.08 35.00
C ASP A 25 -0.79 -33.58 35.30
N TRP A 26 -1.92 -32.86 35.18
CA TRP A 26 -1.96 -31.39 35.20
C TRP A 26 -1.34 -30.78 36.47
N MET A 27 -1.24 -31.54 37.57
CA MET A 27 -0.61 -31.14 38.83
C MET A 27 0.93 -31.13 38.77
N GLN A 28 1.53 -31.80 37.78
CA GLN A 28 2.98 -31.83 37.51
C GLN A 28 3.34 -31.30 36.11
N ASN A 29 2.36 -30.84 35.34
CA ASN A 29 2.51 -30.40 33.96
C ASN A 29 3.14 -29.00 33.87
N ASP A 30 4.23 -28.88 33.10
CA ASP A 30 5.03 -27.65 32.97
C ASP A 30 4.42 -26.60 32.02
N TYR A 31 3.39 -26.95 31.25
CA TYR A 31 2.57 -25.97 30.52
C TYR A 31 1.68 -25.14 31.44
N ILE A 32 1.35 -25.66 32.62
CA ILE A 32 0.52 -24.99 33.63
C ILE A 32 1.47 -24.30 34.60
N GLN A 33 1.20 -23.08 35.04
CA GLN A 33 2.16 -22.37 35.90
C GLN A 33 2.36 -23.05 37.27
N ASP A 34 3.59 -23.09 37.78
CA ASP A 34 3.91 -23.66 39.10
C ASP A 34 3.02 -23.14 40.23
N TRP A 35 2.74 -21.82 40.22
CA TRP A 35 1.85 -21.20 41.21
C TRP A 35 0.43 -21.75 41.16
N VAL A 36 -0.10 -22.00 39.96
CA VAL A 36 -1.44 -22.58 39.75
C VAL A 36 -1.50 -23.99 40.34
N ARG A 37 -0.51 -24.83 40.03
CA ARG A 37 -0.42 -26.22 40.52
C ARG A 37 -0.25 -26.26 42.04
N GLY A 38 0.65 -25.42 42.59
CA GLY A 38 0.87 -25.31 44.02
C GLY A 38 -0.36 -24.80 44.78
N ARG A 39 -1.07 -23.82 44.22
CA ARG A 39 -2.32 -23.30 44.80
C ARG A 39 -3.42 -24.35 44.80
N ALA A 40 -3.57 -25.10 43.71
CA ALA A 40 -4.51 -26.21 43.64
C ALA A 40 -4.18 -27.28 44.69
N ALA A 41 -2.92 -27.68 44.82
CA ALA A 41 -2.48 -28.70 45.79
C ALA A 41 -2.79 -28.28 47.23
N LEU A 42 -2.51 -27.02 47.58
CA LEU A 42 -2.80 -26.46 48.91
C LEU A 42 -4.30 -26.46 49.22
N ASN A 43 -5.13 -26.09 48.24
CA ASN A 43 -6.58 -26.02 48.42
C ASN A 43 -7.20 -27.42 48.53
N LEU A 44 -6.72 -28.38 47.73
CA LEU A 44 -7.21 -29.76 47.75
C LEU A 44 -6.86 -30.47 49.05
N LYS A 45 -5.72 -30.17 49.70
CA LYS A 45 -5.41 -30.68 51.06
C LYS A 45 -6.44 -30.30 52.12
N LYS A 46 -7.17 -29.20 51.91
CA LYS A 46 -8.24 -28.74 52.81
C LYS A 46 -9.61 -29.30 52.46
N SER A 47 -9.71 -30.08 51.37
CA SER A 47 -10.97 -30.64 50.90
C SER A 47 -11.31 -31.92 51.66
N ALA A 48 -12.57 -32.06 52.09
CA ALA A 48 -13.10 -33.29 52.67
C ALA A 48 -13.57 -34.31 51.60
N GLY A 49 -13.61 -33.92 50.32
CA GLY A 49 -14.13 -34.74 49.23
C GLY A 49 -13.07 -35.62 48.57
N LYS A 50 -13.28 -36.94 48.55
CA LYS A 50 -12.38 -37.95 47.93
C LYS A 50 -12.09 -37.68 46.45
N TYR A 51 -13.01 -37.06 45.72
CA TYR A 51 -12.90 -36.76 44.29
C TYR A 51 -12.98 -35.26 44.00
N ALA A 52 -12.55 -34.42 44.95
CA ALA A 52 -12.57 -32.99 44.76
C ALA A 52 -11.64 -32.57 43.61
N ARG A 53 -12.20 -31.83 42.65
CA ARG A 53 -11.48 -31.18 41.54
C ARG A 53 -11.24 -29.72 41.89
N HIS A 54 -10.16 -29.15 41.38
CA HIS A 54 -9.86 -27.73 41.61
C HIS A 54 -10.33 -26.90 40.41
N PRO A 55 -10.86 -25.68 40.62
CA PRO A 55 -11.23 -24.78 39.53
C PRO A 55 -10.10 -24.35 38.57
N TYR A 56 -8.85 -24.73 38.83
CA TYR A 56 -7.74 -24.49 37.90
C TYR A 56 -7.41 -25.72 37.05
N GLU A 57 -8.06 -26.84 37.32
CA GLU A 57 -7.93 -28.03 36.51
C GLU A 57 -8.45 -27.74 35.10
N PRO A 58 -7.75 -28.21 34.05
CA PRO A 58 -8.22 -28.06 32.68
C PRO A 58 -9.67 -28.50 32.50
N CYS A 59 -10.40 -27.75 31.67
CA CYS A 59 -11.82 -27.90 31.35
C CYS A 59 -12.81 -27.63 32.50
N TYR A 60 -12.37 -27.60 33.77
CA TYR A 60 -13.29 -27.62 34.90
C TYR A 60 -14.26 -26.44 34.90
N LEU A 61 -13.77 -25.22 34.70
CA LEU A 61 -14.61 -24.01 34.73
C LEU A 61 -15.54 -23.91 33.52
N PHE A 62 -15.10 -24.42 32.36
CA PHE A 62 -16.00 -24.57 31.23
C PHE A 62 -17.16 -25.52 31.58
N GLU A 63 -16.85 -26.72 32.05
CA GLU A 63 -17.84 -27.76 32.37
C GLU A 63 -18.80 -27.33 33.48
N SER A 64 -18.29 -26.72 34.54
CA SER A 64 -19.10 -26.36 35.70
C SER A 64 -19.82 -25.02 35.54
N GLY A 65 -19.24 -24.09 34.79
CA GLY A 65 -19.68 -22.68 34.77
C GLY A 65 -20.22 -22.20 33.42
N ILE A 66 -19.68 -22.69 32.31
CA ILE A 66 -20.00 -22.18 30.97
C ILE A 66 -20.99 -23.10 30.25
N LEU A 67 -20.75 -24.41 30.27
CA LEU A 67 -21.60 -25.41 29.63
C LEU A 67 -23.07 -25.32 30.08
N PRO A 68 -23.40 -25.10 31.38
CA PRO A 68 -24.80 -24.94 31.80
C PRO A 68 -25.50 -23.73 31.14
N LEU A 69 -24.75 -22.73 30.70
CA LEU A 69 -25.28 -21.53 30.06
C LEU A 69 -25.55 -21.71 28.57
N GLN A 70 -25.17 -22.84 27.96
CA GLN A 70 -25.27 -23.09 26.51
C GLN A 70 -26.69 -22.89 25.94
N ARG A 71 -27.73 -23.06 26.77
CA ARG A 71 -29.14 -22.90 26.36
C ARG A 71 -29.59 -21.45 26.23
N TYR A 72 -28.83 -20.50 26.75
CA TYR A 72 -29.14 -19.08 26.65
C TYR A 72 -28.47 -18.49 25.40
N PRO A 73 -29.20 -17.73 24.56
CA PRO A 73 -28.59 -17.06 23.43
C PRO A 73 -27.61 -15.98 23.93
N LEU A 74 -26.37 -16.03 23.43
CA LEU A 74 -25.35 -15.02 23.70
C LEU A 74 -25.11 -14.15 22.48
N ARG A 75 -25.01 -12.84 22.71
CA ARG A 75 -24.65 -11.88 21.65
C ARG A 75 -23.14 -11.75 21.47
N GLY A 76 -22.36 -12.10 22.48
CA GLY A 76 -20.90 -12.03 22.49
C GLY A 76 -20.34 -12.29 23.88
N VAL A 77 -19.02 -12.28 23.98
CA VAL A 77 -18.27 -12.58 25.21
C VAL A 77 -17.37 -11.39 25.57
N ILE A 78 -17.30 -11.09 26.87
CA ILE A 78 -16.28 -10.22 27.45
C ILE A 78 -15.39 -11.08 28.35
N TRP A 79 -14.08 -11.04 28.11
CA TRP A 79 -13.09 -11.92 28.73
C TRP A 79 -12.00 -11.14 29.46
N TYR A 80 -11.86 -11.40 30.76
CA TYR A 80 -10.76 -10.86 31.57
C TYR A 80 -10.25 -11.90 32.57
N GLN A 81 -9.58 -12.93 32.05
CA GLN A 81 -8.91 -14.01 32.76
C GLN A 81 -7.72 -14.53 31.92
N GLY A 82 -6.96 -15.50 32.44
CA GLY A 82 -5.84 -16.15 31.74
C GLY A 82 -4.46 -15.58 32.07
N GLU A 83 -4.37 -14.68 33.06
CA GLU A 83 -3.11 -14.06 33.50
C GLU A 83 -2.08 -15.09 33.99
N SER A 84 -2.52 -16.26 34.47
CA SER A 84 -1.63 -17.33 34.92
C SER A 84 -0.91 -18.03 33.76
N ASN A 85 -1.32 -17.83 32.52
CA ASN A 85 -0.56 -18.30 31.36
C ASN A 85 0.57 -17.34 30.96
N ALA A 86 0.72 -16.19 31.64
CA ALA A 86 1.75 -15.20 31.31
C ALA A 86 3.19 -15.65 31.57
N HIS A 87 3.41 -16.84 32.12
CA HIS A 87 4.74 -17.45 32.21
C HIS A 87 5.17 -18.11 30.89
N ASN A 88 4.23 -18.37 29.97
CA ASN A 88 4.48 -19.04 28.69
C ASN A 88 3.52 -18.49 27.62
N GLU A 89 3.95 -17.45 26.93
CA GLU A 89 3.16 -16.74 25.92
C GLU A 89 2.82 -17.61 24.70
N THR A 90 3.72 -18.52 24.29
CA THR A 90 3.45 -19.43 23.17
C THR A 90 2.31 -20.40 23.49
N THR A 91 2.28 -20.91 24.72
CA THR A 91 1.17 -21.75 25.20
C THR A 91 -0.13 -20.95 25.28
N HIS A 92 -0.07 -19.71 25.77
CA HIS A 92 -1.22 -18.81 25.78
C HIS A 92 -1.77 -18.53 24.37
N GLU A 93 -0.91 -18.31 23.37
CA GLU A 93 -1.36 -18.08 21.99
C GLU A 93 -2.17 -19.26 21.43
N LYS A 94 -1.72 -20.49 21.71
CA LYS A 94 -2.48 -21.68 21.35
C LYS A 94 -3.80 -21.75 22.13
N LEU A 95 -3.74 -21.61 23.45
CA LEU A 95 -4.92 -21.73 24.32
C LEU A 95 -5.97 -20.67 24.04
N PHE A 96 -5.60 -19.42 23.76
CA PHE A 96 -6.56 -18.36 23.47
C PHE A 96 -7.35 -18.64 22.18
N ARG A 97 -6.69 -19.16 21.14
CA ARG A 97 -7.39 -19.60 19.91
C ARG A 97 -8.38 -20.74 20.21
N LEU A 98 -7.95 -21.72 21.00
CA LEU A 98 -8.78 -22.84 21.41
C LEU A 98 -9.96 -22.40 22.28
N LEU A 99 -9.75 -21.42 23.18
CA LEU A 99 -10.80 -20.83 24.01
C LEU A 99 -11.89 -20.19 23.15
N VAL A 100 -11.50 -19.29 22.25
CA VAL A 100 -12.46 -18.59 21.38
C VAL A 100 -13.21 -19.58 20.50
N ARG A 101 -12.50 -20.56 19.91
CA ARG A 101 -13.11 -21.60 19.07
C ARG A 101 -14.08 -22.48 19.86
N SER A 102 -13.64 -22.99 21.02
CA SER A 102 -14.43 -23.82 21.93
C SER A 102 -15.77 -23.16 22.29
N TRP A 103 -15.74 -21.88 22.64
CA TRP A 103 -16.97 -21.14 22.97
C TRP A 103 -17.83 -20.89 21.73
N ARG A 104 -17.24 -20.57 20.58
CA ARG A 104 -17.99 -20.41 19.31
C ARG A 104 -18.69 -21.70 18.90
N GLU A 105 -18.02 -22.84 19.03
CA GLU A 105 -18.60 -24.16 18.76
C GLU A 105 -19.73 -24.49 19.74
N ASN A 106 -19.53 -24.19 21.04
CA ASN A 106 -20.56 -24.40 22.06
C ASN A 106 -21.87 -23.68 21.72
N TRP A 107 -21.79 -22.43 21.24
CA TRP A 107 -22.95 -21.63 20.81
C TRP A 107 -23.30 -21.75 19.33
N LYS A 108 -22.59 -22.59 18.57
CA LYS A 108 -22.75 -22.75 17.11
C LYS A 108 -22.74 -21.41 16.35
N ASN A 109 -21.85 -20.51 16.74
CA ASN A 109 -21.70 -19.19 16.16
C ASN A 109 -20.22 -18.87 15.91
N GLU A 110 -19.74 -19.19 14.71
CA GLU A 110 -18.35 -18.96 14.28
C GLU A 110 -17.95 -17.47 14.29
N SER A 111 -18.94 -16.58 14.16
CA SER A 111 -18.77 -15.13 14.18
C SER A 111 -19.01 -14.49 15.54
N MET A 112 -19.18 -15.27 16.61
CA MET A 112 -19.51 -14.73 17.93
C MET A 112 -18.42 -13.72 18.37
N PRO A 113 -18.80 -12.46 18.66
CA PRO A 113 -17.87 -11.45 19.14
C PRO A 113 -17.20 -11.89 20.44
N PHE A 114 -15.88 -11.70 20.52
CA PHE A 114 -15.10 -12.07 21.69
C PHE A 114 -14.14 -10.93 22.05
N TYR A 115 -14.53 -10.12 23.02
CA TYR A 115 -13.78 -8.95 23.47
C TYR A 115 -13.01 -9.26 24.74
N TYR A 116 -11.75 -8.86 24.81
CA TYR A 116 -10.89 -9.21 25.94
C TYR A 116 -10.03 -8.05 26.40
N VAL A 117 -9.46 -8.19 27.60
CA VAL A 117 -8.60 -7.18 28.21
C VAL A 117 -7.15 -7.56 28.01
N GLN A 118 -6.35 -6.64 27.46
CA GLN A 118 -4.89 -6.76 27.49
C GLN A 118 -4.41 -6.64 28.93
N LEU A 119 -3.46 -7.47 29.38
CA LEU A 119 -2.96 -7.39 30.75
C LEU A 119 -2.52 -5.97 31.10
N SER A 120 -2.86 -5.57 32.32
CA SER A 120 -2.46 -4.30 32.92
C SER A 120 -0.94 -4.23 33.12
N SER A 121 -0.42 -3.08 33.53
CA SER A 121 0.99 -2.95 33.94
C SER A 121 1.24 -3.62 35.29
N LEU A 122 2.30 -4.43 35.39
CA LEU A 122 2.76 -5.10 36.62
C LEU A 122 4.27 -5.33 36.52
N HIS A 123 5.02 -5.22 37.63
CA HIS A 123 6.47 -5.43 37.61
C HIS A 123 6.84 -6.92 37.49
N ARG A 124 6.54 -7.53 36.35
CA ARG A 124 6.82 -8.93 36.05
C ARG A 124 7.52 -9.09 34.68
N PRO A 125 8.71 -9.70 34.60
CA PRO A 125 9.49 -9.74 33.35
C PRO A 125 8.76 -10.29 32.11
N SER A 126 7.81 -11.21 32.28
CA SER A 126 7.08 -11.82 31.15
C SER A 126 5.94 -10.96 30.57
N TRP A 127 5.55 -9.87 31.24
CA TRP A 127 4.39 -9.05 30.86
C TRP A 127 4.48 -8.42 29.46
N PRO A 128 5.62 -7.82 29.03
CA PRO A 128 5.72 -7.22 27.71
C PRO A 128 5.44 -8.22 26.59
N TRP A 129 6.03 -9.42 26.68
CA TRP A 129 5.84 -10.52 25.73
C TRP A 129 4.38 -11.00 25.69
N PHE A 130 3.77 -11.17 26.85
CA PHE A 130 2.38 -11.59 26.93
C PHE A 130 1.42 -10.55 26.33
N ARG A 131 1.60 -9.26 26.62
CA ARG A 131 0.78 -8.17 26.06
C ARG A 131 0.93 -8.07 24.54
N ASP A 132 2.13 -8.29 24.01
CA ASP A 132 2.32 -8.36 22.56
C ASP A 132 1.64 -9.60 21.95
N SER A 133 1.69 -10.75 22.62
CA SER A 133 0.93 -11.94 22.19
C SER A 133 -0.57 -11.63 22.10
N GLN A 134 -1.12 -10.94 23.11
CA GLN A 134 -2.51 -10.48 23.12
C GLN A 134 -2.80 -9.52 21.96
N ARG A 135 -1.90 -8.58 21.66
CA ARG A 135 -2.05 -7.68 20.51
C ARG A 135 -2.06 -8.45 19.18
N ARG A 136 -1.12 -9.37 18.98
CA ARG A 136 -1.02 -10.20 17.76
C ARG A 136 -2.22 -11.13 17.57
N LEU A 137 -2.76 -11.66 18.67
CA LEU A 137 -3.97 -12.50 18.63
C LEU A 137 -5.19 -11.72 18.11
N MET A 138 -5.34 -10.44 18.45
CA MET A 138 -6.42 -9.61 17.92
C MET A 138 -6.42 -9.55 16.39
N ALA A 139 -5.22 -9.42 15.79
CA ALA A 139 -5.07 -9.34 14.34
C ALA A 139 -5.31 -10.68 13.63
N SER A 140 -5.25 -11.81 14.36
CA SER A 140 -5.29 -13.15 13.77
C SER A 140 -6.47 -14.01 14.19
N VAL A 141 -7.33 -13.52 15.10
CA VAL A 141 -8.57 -14.16 15.51
C VAL A 141 -9.72 -13.23 15.12
N PRO A 142 -10.50 -13.56 14.07
CA PRO A 142 -11.60 -12.71 13.60
C PRO A 142 -12.66 -12.45 14.66
N TYR A 143 -13.39 -11.34 14.53
CA TYR A 143 -14.47 -10.91 15.45
C TYR A 143 -14.02 -10.77 16.91
N THR A 144 -12.78 -10.30 17.11
CA THR A 144 -12.23 -9.99 18.43
C THR A 144 -11.95 -8.49 18.56
N GLY A 145 -11.77 -8.05 19.80
CA GLY A 145 -11.41 -6.68 20.13
C GLY A 145 -10.75 -6.64 21.49
N MET A 146 -9.78 -5.75 21.66
CA MET A 146 -8.92 -5.71 22.84
C MET A 146 -9.04 -4.36 23.55
N ALA A 147 -9.40 -4.39 24.83
CA ALA A 147 -9.32 -3.24 25.70
C ALA A 147 -7.91 -3.14 26.30
N VAL A 148 -7.17 -2.10 25.92
CA VAL A 148 -5.87 -1.77 26.54
C VAL A 148 -6.13 -1.20 27.94
N CYS A 149 -5.41 -1.68 28.95
CA CYS A 149 -5.55 -1.20 30.34
C CYS A 149 -4.23 -0.99 31.08
N THR A 150 -3.13 -0.80 30.34
CA THR A 150 -1.79 -0.58 30.90
C THR A 150 -1.71 0.65 31.81
N ASP A 151 -2.54 1.67 31.57
CA ASP A 151 -2.67 2.90 32.37
C ASP A 151 -3.35 2.70 33.73
N ARG A 152 -4.05 1.57 33.92
CA ARG A 152 -4.76 1.23 35.18
C ARG A 152 -4.02 0.21 36.03
N GLY A 153 -2.82 -0.22 35.62
CA GLY A 153 -2.04 -1.22 36.33
C GLY A 153 -1.44 -0.73 37.65
N ASP A 154 -0.99 -1.68 38.46
CA ASP A 154 -0.32 -1.46 39.74
C ASP A 154 0.98 -2.29 39.74
N SER A 155 2.09 -1.69 40.14
CA SER A 155 3.40 -2.35 40.12
C SER A 155 3.49 -3.58 41.01
N LEU A 156 2.63 -3.67 42.04
CA LEU A 156 2.63 -4.71 43.06
C LEU A 156 1.36 -5.59 43.02
N ASN A 157 0.33 -5.18 42.28
CA ASN A 157 -0.95 -5.88 42.26
C ASN A 157 -1.40 -6.17 40.83
N VAL A 158 -1.60 -7.46 40.53
CA VAL A 158 -2.09 -7.91 39.22
C VAL A 158 -3.53 -7.46 38.95
N HIS A 159 -4.31 -7.17 40.00
CA HIS A 159 -5.70 -6.77 39.88
C HIS A 159 -5.83 -5.24 40.03
N PRO A 160 -6.09 -4.50 38.93
CA PRO A 160 -6.28 -3.06 39.02
C PRO A 160 -7.50 -2.73 39.89
N ALA A 161 -7.36 -1.74 40.77
CA ALA A 161 -8.43 -1.31 41.67
C ALA A 161 -9.58 -0.63 40.90
N ASP A 162 -9.24 0.25 39.96
CA ASP A 162 -10.21 0.97 39.13
C ASP A 162 -10.53 0.19 37.84
N LYS A 163 -11.60 -0.62 37.87
CA LYS A 163 -12.03 -1.45 36.73
C LYS A 163 -13.09 -0.78 35.83
N LYS A 164 -13.69 0.34 36.26
CA LYS A 164 -14.75 0.99 35.49
C LYS A 164 -14.27 1.40 34.08
N PRO A 165 -13.10 2.06 33.91
CA PRO A 165 -12.58 2.41 32.59
C PRO A 165 -12.33 1.19 31.70
N VAL A 166 -11.94 0.05 32.28
CA VAL A 166 -11.70 -1.19 31.53
C VAL A 166 -13.00 -1.73 30.95
N GLY A 167 -14.08 -1.75 31.75
CA GLY A 167 -15.41 -2.14 31.31
C GLY A 167 -15.97 -1.21 30.23
N GLU A 168 -15.79 0.10 30.38
CA GLU A 168 -16.20 1.10 29.38
C GLU A 168 -15.48 0.90 28.04
N ARG A 169 -14.19 0.55 28.06
CA ARG A 169 -13.41 0.23 26.85
C ARG A 169 -13.92 -1.01 26.13
N LEU A 170 -14.29 -2.05 26.86
CA LEU A 170 -14.95 -3.23 26.28
C LEU A 170 -16.34 -2.92 25.73
N ALA A 171 -17.10 -2.06 26.42
CA ALA A 171 -18.41 -1.62 25.95
C ALA A 171 -18.30 -0.85 24.62
N ARG A 172 -17.25 -0.04 24.41
CA ARG A 172 -17.00 0.65 23.14
C ARG A 172 -16.82 -0.34 21.98
N TRP A 173 -16.05 -1.40 22.17
CA TRP A 173 -15.93 -2.49 21.18
C TRP A 173 -17.28 -3.12 20.85
N ALA A 174 -18.08 -3.44 21.86
CA ALA A 174 -19.41 -4.00 21.63
C ALA A 174 -20.33 -3.03 20.89
N LEU A 175 -20.41 -1.77 21.32
CA LEU A 175 -21.25 -0.75 20.69
C LEU A 175 -20.89 -0.56 19.22
N HIS A 176 -19.61 -0.39 18.92
CA HIS A 176 -19.11 -0.19 17.57
C HIS A 176 -19.31 -1.44 16.70
N SER A 177 -18.71 -2.57 17.09
CA SER A 177 -18.55 -3.74 16.21
C SER A 177 -19.66 -4.77 16.32
N THR A 178 -20.47 -4.76 17.38
CA THR A 178 -21.61 -5.69 17.55
C THR A 178 -22.98 -5.03 17.38
N TYR A 179 -23.10 -3.76 17.78
CA TYR A 179 -24.35 -3.01 17.75
C TYR A 179 -24.41 -1.91 16.68
N GLY A 180 -23.39 -1.82 15.81
CA GLY A 180 -23.40 -0.93 14.64
C GLY A 180 -23.38 0.55 14.98
N LYS A 181 -22.85 0.94 16.15
CA LYS A 181 -22.68 2.34 16.55
C LYS A 181 -21.32 2.84 16.08
N GLU A 182 -21.15 2.98 14.77
CA GLU A 182 -19.88 3.32 14.10
C GLU A 182 -19.26 4.64 14.56
N THR A 183 -20.05 5.56 15.12
CA THR A 183 -19.54 6.82 15.70
C THR A 183 -18.78 6.62 17.01
N VAL A 184 -18.89 5.45 17.66
CA VAL A 184 -18.19 5.13 18.90
C VAL A 184 -16.80 4.60 18.58
N VAL A 185 -15.76 5.35 18.89
CA VAL A 185 -14.37 4.89 18.74
C VAL A 185 -14.11 3.69 19.68
N PRO A 186 -13.78 2.49 19.15
CA PRO A 186 -13.69 1.27 19.95
C PRO A 186 -12.36 1.09 20.70
N SER A 187 -11.27 1.66 20.17
CA SER A 187 -9.91 1.43 20.67
C SER A 187 -9.07 2.71 20.68
N GLY A 188 -7.98 2.68 21.46
CA GLY A 188 -6.85 3.60 21.26
C GLY A 188 -6.00 3.20 20.06
N PRO A 189 -4.90 3.92 19.79
CA PRO A 189 -4.02 3.64 18.66
C PRO A 189 -3.51 2.19 18.65
N LEU A 190 -3.73 1.51 17.53
CA LEU A 190 -3.24 0.15 17.28
C LEU A 190 -2.17 0.18 16.21
N PHE A 191 -0.97 -0.28 16.55
CA PHE A 191 0.19 -0.22 15.65
C PHE A 191 -0.07 -0.92 14.30
N ARG A 192 0.25 -0.22 13.20
CA ARG A 192 0.11 -0.70 11.82
C ARG A 192 1.44 -0.84 11.09
N SER A 193 2.24 0.21 10.99
CA SER A 193 3.53 0.20 10.29
C SER A 193 4.61 1.04 10.97
N ALA A 194 5.87 0.74 10.66
CA ALA A 194 7.04 1.51 11.03
C ALA A 194 7.99 1.65 9.83
N ASP A 195 8.25 2.88 9.41
CA ASP A 195 9.04 3.19 8.21
C ASP A 195 10.17 4.19 8.54
N PHE A 196 11.42 3.82 8.28
CA PHE A 196 12.57 4.72 8.49
C PHE A 196 12.81 5.60 7.27
N ARG A 197 12.76 6.92 7.46
CA ARG A 197 13.03 7.93 6.42
C ARG A 197 13.41 9.28 7.02
N GLY A 198 14.32 10.00 6.37
CA GLY A 198 14.75 11.33 6.80
C GLY A 198 15.28 11.37 8.24
N GLY A 199 16.00 10.33 8.67
CA GLY A 199 16.59 10.23 10.01
C GLY A 199 15.62 9.90 11.15
N ALA A 200 14.36 9.56 10.85
CA ALA A 200 13.37 9.18 11.86
C ALA A 200 12.51 8.00 11.42
N VAL A 201 12.03 7.23 12.38
CA VAL A 201 11.00 6.19 12.18
C VAL A 201 9.63 6.85 12.23
N ARG A 202 8.80 6.63 11.22
CA ARG A 202 7.40 7.07 11.17
C ARG A 202 6.51 5.89 11.47
N LEU A 203 5.67 6.03 12.48
CA LEU A 203 4.73 5.01 12.92
C LEU A 203 3.31 5.39 12.51
N THR A 204 2.57 4.42 11.97
CA THR A 204 1.15 4.55 11.65
C THR A 204 0.31 3.67 12.57
N PHE A 205 -0.93 4.08 12.81
CA PHE A 205 -1.84 3.41 13.72
C PHE A 205 -3.26 3.39 13.16
N ASP A 206 -3.97 2.28 13.34
CA ASP A 206 -5.44 2.29 13.27
C ASP A 206 -5.99 2.96 14.55
N TYR A 207 -7.12 3.66 14.44
CA TYR A 207 -7.69 4.47 15.52
C TYR A 207 -6.72 5.54 16.06
N GLY A 208 -5.85 6.07 15.19
CA GLY A 208 -4.80 7.04 15.49
C GLY A 208 -5.21 8.50 15.32
N GLU A 209 -6.50 8.80 15.15
CA GLU A 209 -6.99 10.16 14.94
C GLU A 209 -6.75 11.03 16.19
N ALA A 210 -6.24 12.24 15.97
CA ALA A 210 -5.91 13.20 17.03
C ALA A 210 -5.05 12.61 18.17
N MET A 211 -4.04 11.80 17.80
CA MET A 211 -3.07 11.25 18.75
C MET A 211 -2.37 12.33 19.58
N GLY A 212 -2.09 12.01 20.84
CA GLY A 212 -1.38 12.87 21.77
C GLY A 212 -0.99 12.16 23.06
N SER A 213 -0.43 12.92 24.00
CA SER A 213 -0.10 12.46 25.34
C SER A 213 -1.31 12.54 26.26
N ALA A 214 -1.58 11.49 27.05
CA ALA A 214 -2.66 11.45 28.04
C ALA A 214 -2.53 12.52 29.14
N ASP A 215 -1.32 13.01 29.39
CA ASP A 215 -0.96 13.88 30.50
C ASP A 215 -0.41 15.25 30.07
N GLY A 216 -0.48 15.58 28.77
CA GLY A 216 0.08 16.82 28.22
C GLY A 216 1.61 16.92 28.23
N MET A 217 2.30 15.85 28.66
CA MET A 217 3.76 15.79 28.72
C MET A 217 4.33 15.19 27.41
N PRO A 218 5.64 15.33 27.14
CA PRO A 218 6.26 14.70 25.98
C PRO A 218 5.93 13.19 25.89
N LEU A 219 5.73 12.69 24.67
CA LEU A 219 5.54 11.27 24.43
C LEU A 219 6.77 10.48 24.93
N ARG A 220 6.52 9.37 25.63
CA ARG A 220 7.56 8.57 26.28
C ARG A 220 7.37 7.07 26.07
N SER A 221 8.40 6.30 26.43
CA SER A 221 8.44 4.83 26.31
C SER A 221 8.56 4.32 24.88
N PHE A 222 9.18 5.11 23.99
CA PHE A 222 9.61 4.68 22.66
C PHE A 222 11.10 4.35 22.67
N GLU A 223 11.46 3.25 22.02
CA GLU A 223 12.84 2.83 21.90
C GLU A 223 13.12 2.33 20.48
N LEU A 224 14.35 2.58 20.01
CA LEU A 224 14.84 2.18 18.69
C LEU A 224 16.07 1.28 18.82
N ALA A 225 16.24 0.36 17.88
CA ALA A 225 17.43 -0.48 17.80
C ALA A 225 17.81 -0.75 16.34
N GLU A 226 19.11 -0.84 16.07
CA GLU A 226 19.63 -1.39 14.82
C GLU A 226 19.81 -2.91 14.90
N THR A 227 20.23 -3.41 16.06
CA THR A 227 20.36 -4.84 16.34
C THR A 227 19.34 -5.24 17.39
N GLU A 228 18.58 -6.29 17.11
CA GLU A 228 17.55 -6.79 18.01
C GLU A 228 18.12 -7.08 19.42
N GLY A 229 17.39 -6.68 20.46
CA GLY A 229 17.83 -6.78 21.85
C GLY A 229 18.61 -5.56 22.37
N LEU A 230 19.19 -4.72 21.51
CA LEU A 230 19.96 -3.53 21.94
C LEU A 230 19.20 -2.22 21.66
N TYR A 231 18.22 -1.95 22.52
CA TYR A 231 17.32 -0.81 22.39
C TYR A 231 17.82 0.43 23.13
N TYR A 232 17.61 1.59 22.50
CA TYR A 232 17.93 2.91 23.06
C TYR A 232 16.67 3.76 23.15
N PRO A 233 16.50 4.55 24.23
CA PRO A 233 15.42 5.52 24.33
C PRO A 233 15.39 6.48 23.14
N ALA A 234 14.19 6.78 22.65
CA ALA A 234 13.96 7.65 21.52
C ALA A 234 12.95 8.75 21.87
N LYS A 235 13.14 9.93 21.27
CA LYS A 235 12.17 11.02 21.32
C LYS A 235 11.03 10.70 20.36
N ALA A 236 9.81 11.09 20.73
CA ALA A 236 8.63 10.92 19.90
C ALA A 236 7.78 12.20 19.83
N GLU A 237 7.26 12.50 18.64
CA GLU A 237 6.36 13.64 18.40
C GLU A 237 5.27 13.27 17.39
N VAL A 238 4.10 13.90 17.52
CA VAL A 238 3.00 13.75 16.55
C VAL A 238 3.28 14.64 15.35
N ALA A 239 3.29 14.09 14.14
CA ALA A 239 3.55 14.82 12.91
C ALA A 239 2.70 14.24 11.76
N GLY A 240 1.81 15.06 11.18
CA GLY A 240 0.99 14.66 10.02
C GLY A 240 0.12 13.43 10.27
N GLY A 241 -0.48 13.31 11.45
CA GLY A 241 -1.28 12.13 11.85
C GLY A 241 -0.47 10.86 12.14
N LYS A 242 0.87 10.92 12.12
CA LYS A 242 1.79 9.82 12.43
C LYS A 242 2.60 10.13 13.69
N ILE A 243 3.26 9.12 14.26
CA ILE A 243 4.26 9.34 15.32
C ILE A 243 5.66 9.28 14.70
N LYS A 244 6.43 10.35 14.86
CA LYS A 244 7.84 10.40 14.48
C LYS A 244 8.68 10.02 15.68
N VAL A 245 9.54 9.01 15.53
CA VAL A 245 10.43 8.50 16.57
C VAL A 245 11.87 8.60 16.11
N TYR A 246 12.75 9.20 16.91
CA TYR A 246 14.15 9.41 16.53
C TYR A 246 15.09 9.42 17.74
N THR A 247 16.35 9.06 17.49
CA THR A 247 17.43 9.08 18.49
C THR A 247 18.77 9.30 17.78
N ASP A 248 19.71 9.96 18.44
CA ASP A 248 21.07 10.17 17.96
C ASP A 248 21.96 8.93 18.14
N LYS A 249 21.52 7.96 18.95
CA LYS A 249 22.26 6.72 19.24
C LYS A 249 22.12 5.61 18.20
N VAL A 250 21.14 5.71 17.30
CA VAL A 250 20.80 4.66 16.32
C VAL A 250 20.65 5.28 14.94
N ALA A 251 21.70 5.20 14.13
CA ALA A 251 21.72 5.81 12.80
C ALA A 251 20.81 5.08 11.80
N ARG A 252 20.66 3.75 11.93
CA ARG A 252 19.86 2.91 11.05
C ARG A 252 18.91 2.02 11.86
N PRO A 253 17.81 2.57 12.41
CA PRO A 253 16.85 1.80 13.18
C PRO A 253 16.23 0.69 12.34
N ARG A 254 16.40 -0.57 12.74
CA ARG A 254 15.73 -1.74 12.15
C ARG A 254 14.61 -2.28 13.02
N TYR A 255 14.54 -1.85 14.28
CA TYR A 255 13.50 -2.23 15.21
C TYR A 255 13.02 -1.03 16.01
N VAL A 256 11.73 -1.05 16.33
CA VAL A 256 11.07 -0.08 17.20
C VAL A 256 10.20 -0.82 18.21
N ARG A 257 10.12 -0.30 19.43
CA ARG A 257 9.15 -0.76 20.42
C ARG A 257 8.57 0.40 21.21
N TYR A 258 7.34 0.19 21.69
CA TYR A 258 6.60 1.14 22.51
C TYR A 258 6.01 0.42 23.72
N ALA A 259 6.09 1.08 24.89
CA ALA A 259 5.55 0.58 26.16
C ALA A 259 6.09 -0.82 26.56
N TRP A 260 7.34 -1.13 26.18
CA TRP A 260 7.95 -2.46 26.34
C TRP A 260 8.59 -2.70 27.72
N GLU A 261 7.96 -2.17 28.77
CA GLU A 261 8.38 -2.35 30.15
C GLU A 261 7.32 -3.18 30.90
N PRO A 262 7.69 -4.06 31.84
CA PRO A 262 6.74 -4.79 32.67
C PRO A 262 5.67 -3.90 33.31
N PHE A 263 6.13 -2.87 34.01
CA PHE A 263 5.30 -1.77 34.49
C PHE A 263 5.69 -0.51 33.71
N THR A 264 4.79 0.01 32.89
CA THR A 264 5.09 1.12 31.98
C THR A 264 4.28 2.36 32.32
N ARG A 265 4.87 3.53 32.09
CA ARG A 265 4.19 4.84 32.17
C ARG A 265 3.90 5.45 30.79
N ALA A 266 3.93 4.63 29.75
CA ALA A 266 3.54 4.96 28.39
C ALA A 266 2.24 5.82 28.34
N ASN A 267 2.25 6.90 27.55
CA ASN A 267 1.23 7.95 27.59
C ASN A 267 0.56 8.27 26.24
N LEU A 268 0.84 7.52 25.16
CA LEU A 268 0.16 7.73 23.87
C LEU A 268 -1.33 7.33 23.96
N VAL A 269 -2.20 8.27 23.61
CA VAL A 269 -3.65 8.10 23.44
C VAL A 269 -4.11 8.69 22.10
N ASN A 270 -5.31 8.35 21.65
CA ASN A 270 -5.99 9.06 20.55
C ASN A 270 -6.90 10.18 21.07
N GLY A 271 -7.59 10.87 20.17
CA GLY A 271 -8.51 11.96 20.51
C GLY A 271 -9.69 11.55 21.41
N ALA A 272 -10.00 10.25 21.51
CA ALA A 272 -10.99 9.72 22.44
C ALA A 272 -10.43 9.46 23.85
N GLY A 273 -9.15 9.75 24.09
CA GLY A 273 -8.47 9.50 25.37
C GLY A 273 -8.17 8.01 25.63
N LEU A 274 -8.22 7.16 24.60
CA LEU A 274 -8.00 5.72 24.72
C LEU A 274 -6.52 5.37 24.53
N PRO A 275 -5.91 4.55 25.41
CA PRO A 275 -4.47 4.27 25.38
C PRO A 275 -4.08 3.35 24.23
N ALA A 276 -2.90 3.62 23.67
CA ALA A 276 -2.26 2.77 22.67
C ALA A 276 -1.76 1.46 23.29
N SER A 277 -1.90 0.35 22.55
CA SER A 277 -1.29 -0.93 22.94
C SER A 277 0.23 -0.87 22.82
N GLY A 278 0.95 -1.49 23.74
CA GLY A 278 2.38 -1.76 23.57
C GLY A 278 2.63 -2.66 22.35
N PHE A 279 3.78 -2.49 21.70
CA PHE A 279 4.19 -3.27 20.53
C PHE A 279 5.72 -3.32 20.39
N ARG A 280 6.18 -4.31 19.61
CA ARG A 280 7.53 -4.37 19.03
C ARG A 280 7.38 -4.70 17.55
N ALA A 281 8.17 -4.05 16.70
CA ALA A 281 8.09 -4.22 15.26
C ALA A 281 9.44 -4.02 14.57
N GLU A 282 9.57 -4.64 13.40
CA GLU A 282 10.63 -4.31 12.45
C GLU A 282 10.30 -2.99 11.76
N VAL A 283 11.35 -2.23 11.47
CA VAL A 283 11.28 -0.95 10.78
C VAL A 283 11.67 -1.18 9.32
N ARG A 284 10.71 -0.93 8.42
CA ARG A 284 10.95 -0.98 6.99
C ARG A 284 11.94 0.12 6.63
N GLN A 285 13.06 -0.27 6.05
CA GLN A 285 13.97 0.69 5.44
C GLN A 285 13.31 1.19 4.16
N THR A 286 13.02 2.49 4.10
CA THR A 286 12.66 3.10 2.83
C THR A 286 13.95 3.24 2.01
N PRO A 287 14.06 2.64 0.81
CA PRO A 287 15.21 2.83 -0.06
C PRO A 287 15.17 4.23 -0.71
N ALA A 288 15.09 5.29 0.09
CA ALA A 288 15.25 6.66 -0.39
C ALA A 288 16.74 7.06 -0.50
N SER A 289 17.66 6.32 0.13
CA SER A 289 19.07 6.73 0.23
C SER A 289 20.00 6.25 -0.89
N ASP A 290 19.58 5.30 -1.74
CA ASP A 290 20.47 4.67 -2.74
C ASP A 290 20.02 4.84 -4.20
N ILE A 291 19.03 5.68 -4.48
CA ILE A 291 18.58 5.87 -5.86
C ILE A 291 19.51 6.82 -6.60
N ARG A 292 20.02 6.33 -7.73
CA ARG A 292 20.89 7.10 -8.60
C ARG A 292 20.11 7.61 -9.81
N MET A 293 20.04 8.91 -9.94
CA MET A 293 19.51 9.57 -11.13
C MET A 293 20.64 10.20 -11.95
N GLN A 294 20.64 9.94 -13.25
CA GLN A 294 21.67 10.41 -14.17
C GLN A 294 21.06 10.87 -15.49
N ALA A 295 21.36 12.10 -15.89
CA ALA A 295 21.03 12.56 -17.24
C ALA A 295 21.93 11.85 -18.26
N MET A 296 21.31 11.20 -19.23
CA MET A 296 22.00 10.51 -20.32
C MET A 296 22.38 11.50 -21.41
N LYS A 297 23.62 11.41 -21.91
CA LYS A 297 24.07 12.20 -23.06
C LYS A 297 23.70 11.51 -24.37
N GLY A 298 23.41 12.30 -25.39
CA GLY A 298 23.11 11.80 -26.75
C GLY A 298 21.62 11.60 -26.99
N PHE A 299 21.13 12.14 -28.10
CA PHE A 299 19.75 12.04 -28.54
C PHE A 299 19.69 12.01 -30.09
N PRO A 300 18.71 11.32 -30.72
CA PRO A 300 18.67 11.19 -32.17
C PRO A 300 18.52 12.54 -32.89
N LYS A 301 19.19 12.66 -34.05
CA LYS A 301 19.14 13.84 -34.93
C LYS A 301 18.71 13.52 -36.38
N GLY A 302 18.22 12.30 -36.61
CA GLY A 302 17.96 11.78 -37.95
C GLY A 302 16.70 12.33 -38.64
N GLU A 303 15.83 13.02 -37.92
CA GLU A 303 14.66 13.70 -38.47
C GLU A 303 14.67 15.17 -38.04
N LYS A 304 14.52 16.11 -38.99
CA LYS A 304 14.63 17.55 -38.71
C LYS A 304 13.67 17.99 -37.60
N GLY A 305 14.22 18.58 -36.53
CA GLY A 305 13.47 19.08 -35.39
C GLY A 305 13.24 18.06 -34.28
N PHE A 306 13.53 16.78 -34.50
CA PHE A 306 13.40 15.74 -33.47
C PHE A 306 14.38 15.99 -32.32
N ASP A 307 15.57 16.52 -32.62
CA ASP A 307 16.65 16.85 -31.70
C ASP A 307 16.28 17.85 -30.60
N LYS A 308 15.14 18.55 -30.75
CA LYS A 308 14.53 19.41 -29.72
C LYS A 308 13.72 18.64 -28.68
N GLY A 309 13.63 17.32 -28.81
CA GLY A 309 12.80 16.44 -27.98
C GLY A 309 11.33 16.40 -28.40
N VAL A 310 10.61 15.40 -27.90
CA VAL A 310 9.22 15.13 -28.27
C VAL A 310 8.34 14.86 -27.04
N SER A 311 7.03 15.07 -27.16
CA SER A 311 6.03 14.58 -26.21
C SER A 311 5.33 13.35 -26.79
N ALA A 312 4.90 12.46 -25.89
CA ALA A 312 4.07 11.30 -26.16
C ALA A 312 4.62 10.39 -27.26
N CYS A 313 5.92 10.10 -27.19
CA CYS A 313 6.57 9.11 -28.02
C CYS A 313 6.22 7.68 -27.56
N TYR A 314 6.34 6.73 -28.48
CA TYR A 314 6.35 5.31 -28.18
C TYR A 314 7.74 4.91 -27.73
N ALA A 315 7.85 4.19 -26.61
CA ALA A 315 9.12 3.67 -26.14
C ALA A 315 8.95 2.28 -25.54
N GLY A 316 10.00 1.48 -25.63
CA GLY A 316 10.01 0.11 -25.12
C GLY A 316 11.38 -0.52 -25.25
N ILE A 317 11.52 -1.76 -24.77
CA ILE A 317 12.78 -2.51 -24.87
C ILE A 317 12.60 -3.65 -25.85
N LEU A 318 13.55 -3.82 -26.77
CA LEU A 318 13.53 -4.90 -27.74
C LEU A 318 14.93 -5.50 -27.89
N SER A 319 15.10 -6.76 -27.50
CA SER A 319 16.36 -7.49 -27.65
C SER A 319 17.57 -6.72 -27.08
N GLY A 320 17.44 -6.26 -25.82
CA GLY A 320 18.48 -5.48 -25.12
C GLY A 320 18.65 -4.04 -25.58
N ARG A 321 17.75 -3.52 -26.43
CA ARG A 321 17.83 -2.16 -26.98
C ARG A 321 16.68 -1.31 -26.47
N LEU A 322 16.99 -0.10 -26.03
CA LEU A 322 15.99 0.91 -25.77
C LEU A 322 15.51 1.50 -27.11
N LEU A 323 14.22 1.44 -27.37
CA LEU A 323 13.58 2.02 -28.55
C LEU A 323 12.85 3.31 -28.20
N ILE A 324 12.94 4.28 -29.10
CA ILE A 324 12.09 5.48 -29.12
C ILE A 324 11.55 5.64 -30.54
N ALA A 325 10.25 5.87 -30.66
CA ALA A 325 9.61 6.11 -31.94
C ALA A 325 8.50 7.16 -31.85
N GLY A 326 8.32 7.89 -32.95
CA GLY A 326 7.26 8.89 -33.07
C GLY A 326 7.36 10.01 -32.04
N GLY A 327 6.22 10.46 -31.54
CA GLY A 327 6.10 11.65 -30.70
C GLY A 327 5.89 12.92 -31.52
N CYS A 328 5.73 14.06 -30.83
CA CYS A 328 5.44 15.34 -31.47
C CYS A 328 6.10 16.54 -30.79
N ASN A 329 6.34 17.61 -31.54
CA ASN A 329 6.81 18.90 -31.02
C ASN A 329 6.45 20.07 -31.96
N PHE A 330 7.00 21.26 -31.66
CA PHE A 330 6.83 22.50 -32.42
C PHE A 330 8.22 23.01 -32.88
N PRO A 331 8.80 22.43 -33.96
CA PRO A 331 10.22 22.63 -34.26
C PRO A 331 10.50 23.96 -34.96
N GLY A 332 9.50 24.58 -35.57
CA GLY A 332 9.57 25.90 -36.19
C GLY A 332 9.06 26.98 -35.25
N VAL A 333 7.80 27.36 -35.42
CA VAL A 333 7.12 28.37 -34.61
C VAL A 333 6.69 27.79 -33.27
N PRO A 334 6.96 28.44 -32.13
CA PRO A 334 6.49 28.01 -30.81
C PRO A 334 4.95 27.88 -30.74
N ALA A 335 4.46 26.96 -29.90
CA ALA A 335 3.02 26.78 -29.69
C ALA A 335 2.30 28.07 -29.24
N ALA A 336 2.96 28.88 -28.40
CA ALA A 336 2.44 30.16 -27.91
C ALA A 336 2.22 31.21 -29.03
N GLN A 337 2.81 31.00 -30.20
CA GLN A 337 2.69 31.86 -31.38
C GLN A 337 1.82 31.21 -32.48
N GLY A 338 1.07 30.16 -32.15
CA GLY A 338 0.21 29.44 -33.11
C GLY A 338 0.94 28.45 -34.01
N GLY A 339 2.13 28.00 -33.62
CA GLY A 339 2.89 27.02 -34.40
C GLY A 339 2.15 25.69 -34.63
N LYS A 340 2.30 25.12 -35.82
CA LYS A 340 1.71 23.80 -36.15
C LYS A 340 2.53 22.68 -35.51
N LYS A 341 1.84 21.76 -34.83
CA LYS A 341 2.43 20.55 -34.25
C LYS A 341 2.93 19.62 -35.36
N LYS A 342 4.19 19.17 -35.26
CA LYS A 342 4.79 18.17 -36.14
C LYS A 342 4.81 16.82 -35.45
N TYR A 343 4.42 15.76 -36.17
CA TYR A 343 4.51 14.37 -35.73
C TYR A 343 5.67 13.66 -36.43
N TYR A 344 6.33 12.77 -35.72
CA TYR A 344 7.52 12.05 -36.19
C TYR A 344 7.20 10.58 -36.44
N ARG A 345 8.01 9.90 -37.26
CA ARG A 345 7.81 8.47 -37.58
C ARG A 345 9.03 7.60 -37.42
N HIS A 346 10.25 8.16 -37.37
CA HIS A 346 11.44 7.33 -37.26
C HIS A 346 11.47 6.52 -35.95
N VAL A 347 12.01 5.30 -36.03
CA VAL A 347 12.31 4.43 -34.89
C VAL A 347 13.83 4.48 -34.67
N TYR A 348 14.24 4.83 -33.47
CA TYR A 348 15.63 4.86 -33.05
C TYR A 348 15.89 3.82 -31.97
N ALA A 349 17.07 3.20 -32.01
CA ALA A 349 17.53 2.27 -30.99
C ALA A 349 18.86 2.74 -30.39
N ALA A 350 19.02 2.54 -29.09
CA ALA A 350 20.30 2.61 -28.39
C ALA A 350 20.45 1.37 -27.49
N ASP A 351 21.69 1.08 -27.09
CA ASP A 351 21.97 0.02 -26.12
C ASP A 351 21.33 0.36 -24.77
N PHE A 352 20.50 -0.54 -24.23
CA PHE A 352 19.85 -0.33 -22.93
C PHE A 352 20.86 -0.29 -21.78
N ASP A 353 21.98 -1.00 -21.92
CA ASP A 353 23.00 -1.10 -20.88
C ASP A 353 24.02 0.05 -20.90
N ALA A 354 23.81 1.05 -21.77
CA ALA A 354 24.63 2.25 -21.80
C ALA A 354 24.76 2.90 -20.41
N ASP A 355 25.99 3.22 -20.02
CA ASP A 355 26.23 3.78 -18.69
C ASP A 355 25.78 5.24 -18.60
N SER A 356 26.33 6.11 -19.46
CA SER A 356 26.09 7.56 -19.43
C SER A 356 25.86 8.23 -20.79
N VAL A 357 26.14 7.54 -21.90
CA VAL A 357 26.02 8.09 -23.26
C VAL A 357 25.28 7.10 -24.16
N PHE A 358 24.18 7.55 -24.76
CA PHE A 358 23.48 6.80 -25.79
C PHE A 358 24.04 7.11 -27.18
N VAL A 359 24.32 6.04 -27.93
CA VAL A 359 24.62 6.10 -29.37
C VAL A 359 23.38 5.63 -30.13
N TRP A 360 22.54 6.58 -30.52
CA TRP A 360 21.29 6.30 -31.21
C TRP A 360 21.51 5.98 -32.71
N ARG A 361 20.81 4.96 -33.19
CA ARG A 361 20.77 4.60 -34.62
C ARG A 361 19.32 4.57 -35.11
N LYS A 362 19.06 5.11 -36.30
CA LYS A 362 17.77 4.90 -36.97
C LYS A 362 17.70 3.43 -37.38
N VAL A 363 16.71 2.72 -36.86
CA VAL A 363 16.51 1.28 -37.11
C VAL A 363 15.20 0.99 -37.83
N GLY A 364 14.35 1.98 -38.06
CA GLY A 364 13.12 1.76 -38.83
C GLY A 364 12.22 2.98 -38.82
N GLU A 365 10.95 2.76 -39.16
CA GLU A 365 9.91 3.77 -39.18
C GLU A 365 8.56 3.15 -38.76
N LEU A 366 7.74 3.94 -38.07
CA LEU A 366 6.34 3.66 -37.88
C LEU A 366 5.61 3.74 -39.23
N PRO A 367 4.53 2.96 -39.44
CA PRO A 367 3.73 3.01 -40.66
C PRO A 367 3.22 4.42 -41.02
N ALA A 368 2.93 5.23 -40.00
CA ALA A 368 2.62 6.66 -40.11
C ALA A 368 3.27 7.45 -38.96
N PRO A 369 3.53 8.76 -39.14
CA PRO A 369 3.89 9.61 -38.01
C PRO A 369 2.78 9.59 -36.96
N ALA A 370 3.13 9.52 -35.68
CA ALA A 370 2.15 9.40 -34.60
C ALA A 370 2.71 9.83 -33.24
N ALA A 371 1.82 10.31 -32.36
CA ALA A 371 2.08 10.59 -30.95
C ALA A 371 0.81 10.31 -30.12
N TYR A 372 0.87 10.40 -28.80
CA TYR A 372 -0.29 10.25 -27.90
C TYR A 372 -1.01 8.89 -28.02
N GLY A 373 -0.34 7.86 -28.54
CA GLY A 373 -0.73 6.47 -28.31
C GLY A 373 -0.05 5.92 -27.07
N ALA A 374 -0.12 4.60 -26.88
CA ALA A 374 0.62 3.90 -25.84
C ALA A 374 1.56 2.85 -26.43
N ALA A 375 2.62 2.53 -25.70
CA ALA A 375 3.56 1.46 -26.03
C ALA A 375 3.70 0.50 -24.86
N VAL A 376 3.72 -0.81 -25.13
CA VAL A 376 4.04 -1.84 -24.13
C VAL A 376 5.16 -2.73 -24.66
N THR A 377 6.06 -3.13 -23.76
CA THR A 377 7.14 -4.07 -24.07
C THR A 377 6.61 -5.49 -23.88
N ALA A 378 6.49 -6.24 -24.97
CA ALA A 378 6.15 -7.67 -24.96
C ALA A 378 7.41 -8.52 -25.16
N ALA A 379 7.30 -9.83 -24.93
CA ALA A 379 8.44 -10.75 -25.02
C ALA A 379 9.14 -10.73 -26.40
N ASP A 380 8.38 -10.52 -27.47
CA ASP A 380 8.86 -10.61 -28.85
C ASP A 380 8.76 -9.29 -29.65
N GLY A 381 8.48 -8.16 -28.99
CA GLY A 381 8.31 -6.88 -29.66
C GLY A 381 7.88 -5.74 -28.76
N VAL A 382 7.88 -4.52 -29.30
CA VAL A 382 7.22 -3.36 -28.69
C VAL A 382 5.91 -3.11 -29.41
N VAL A 383 4.79 -3.21 -28.71
CA VAL A 383 3.46 -2.99 -29.30
C VAL A 383 3.10 -1.51 -29.17
N CYS A 384 2.96 -0.84 -30.31
CA CYS A 384 2.49 0.55 -30.41
C CYS A 384 1.00 0.55 -30.75
N ILE A 385 0.22 1.29 -29.97
CA ILE A 385 -1.25 1.23 -29.98
C ILE A 385 -1.79 2.63 -30.23
N GLY A 386 -2.66 2.78 -31.24
CA GLY A 386 -3.46 3.97 -31.49
C GLY A 386 -2.63 5.26 -31.67
N GLY A 387 -3.11 6.34 -31.05
CA GLY A 387 -2.50 7.65 -31.08
C GLY A 387 -3.12 8.58 -32.11
N THR A 388 -2.43 9.67 -32.42
CA THR A 388 -2.93 10.74 -33.28
C THR A 388 -1.82 11.32 -34.13
N ASN A 389 -2.20 11.87 -35.29
CA ASN A 389 -1.29 12.53 -36.22
C ASN A 389 -1.98 13.72 -36.91
N GLU A 390 -1.39 14.22 -38.01
CA GLU A 390 -1.95 15.36 -38.75
C GLU A 390 -3.32 15.09 -39.38
N LYS A 391 -3.70 13.81 -39.54
CA LYS A 391 -4.99 13.36 -40.09
C LYS A 391 -6.03 13.07 -39.01
N GLY A 392 -5.64 13.07 -37.73
CA GLY A 392 -6.51 12.79 -36.59
C GLY A 392 -6.12 11.54 -35.81
N ALA A 393 -7.02 11.11 -34.92
CA ALA A 393 -6.84 9.93 -34.08
C ALA A 393 -6.87 8.63 -34.90
N MET A 394 -6.13 7.62 -34.45
CA MET A 394 -5.81 6.40 -35.18
C MET A 394 -6.41 5.16 -34.50
N LYS A 395 -6.63 4.12 -35.31
CA LYS A 395 -7.03 2.78 -34.83
C LYS A 395 -5.89 1.77 -34.91
N ASP A 396 -4.81 2.12 -35.59
CA ASP A 396 -3.74 1.19 -35.94
C ASP A 396 -3.03 0.66 -34.71
N VAL A 397 -2.75 -0.65 -34.72
CA VAL A 397 -1.95 -1.34 -33.71
C VAL A 397 -0.90 -2.16 -34.45
N TYR A 398 0.35 -2.03 -34.03
CA TYR A 398 1.43 -2.80 -34.63
C TYR A 398 2.50 -3.15 -33.61
N ARG A 399 3.13 -4.30 -33.82
CA ARG A 399 4.26 -4.79 -33.05
C ARG A 399 5.55 -4.50 -33.82
N LEU A 400 6.42 -3.67 -33.23
CA LEU A 400 7.77 -3.49 -33.72
C LEU A 400 8.61 -4.70 -33.35
N ARG A 401 9.12 -5.40 -34.37
CA ARG A 401 9.98 -6.57 -34.21
C ARG A 401 11.35 -6.32 -34.79
N TRP A 402 12.33 -7.05 -34.27
CA TRP A 402 13.72 -6.94 -34.69
C TRP A 402 14.04 -7.98 -35.76
N ASP A 403 14.56 -7.52 -36.89
CA ASP A 403 15.14 -8.37 -37.93
C ASP A 403 16.66 -8.43 -37.70
N GLU A 404 17.15 -9.58 -37.22
CA GLU A 404 18.58 -9.76 -36.90
C GLU A 404 19.47 -9.67 -38.15
N LEU A 405 19.01 -10.17 -39.29
CA LEU A 405 19.78 -10.15 -40.53
C LEU A 405 19.96 -8.72 -41.05
N ARG A 406 18.87 -7.93 -41.02
CA ARG A 406 18.88 -6.54 -41.51
C ARG A 406 19.26 -5.52 -40.44
N ARG A 407 19.40 -5.94 -39.19
CA ARG A 407 19.67 -5.11 -38.00
C ARG A 407 18.75 -3.90 -37.90
N ARG A 408 17.47 -4.11 -38.17
CA ARG A 408 16.46 -3.05 -38.26
C ARG A 408 15.12 -3.55 -37.74
N THR A 409 14.24 -2.63 -37.34
CA THR A 409 12.88 -2.95 -36.95
C THR A 409 11.94 -3.00 -38.16
N PHE A 410 10.92 -3.84 -38.09
CA PHE A 410 9.75 -3.78 -38.97
C PHE A 410 8.46 -3.77 -38.13
N ALA A 411 7.39 -3.19 -38.68
CA ALA A 411 6.08 -3.15 -38.03
C ALA A 411 5.22 -4.30 -38.54
N GLU A 412 4.89 -5.23 -37.63
CA GLU A 412 3.91 -6.28 -37.87
C GLU A 412 2.52 -5.77 -37.43
N PRO A 413 1.50 -5.77 -38.31
CA PRO A 413 0.16 -5.34 -37.93
C PRO A 413 -0.47 -6.29 -36.91
N LEU A 414 -1.16 -5.74 -35.93
CA LEU A 414 -2.02 -6.45 -34.98
C LEU A 414 -3.48 -6.04 -35.19
N PRO A 415 -4.46 -6.71 -34.55
CA PRO A 415 -5.86 -6.28 -34.62
C PRO A 415 -6.01 -4.79 -34.25
N SER A 416 -6.62 -4.02 -35.15
CA SER A 416 -6.88 -2.60 -34.93
C SER A 416 -7.85 -2.38 -33.77
N LEU A 417 -7.72 -1.24 -33.10
CA LEU A 417 -8.69 -0.79 -32.10
C LEU A 417 -10.10 -0.68 -32.73
N PRO A 418 -11.17 -0.95 -31.96
CA PRO A 418 -12.55 -0.85 -32.47
C PRO A 418 -12.91 0.59 -32.90
N PHE A 419 -12.32 1.59 -32.27
CA PHE A 419 -12.53 3.02 -32.51
C PHE A 419 -11.20 3.79 -32.47
N ALA A 420 -11.20 5.02 -32.97
CA ALA A 420 -10.02 5.86 -32.91
C ALA A 420 -9.75 6.25 -31.45
N LEU A 421 -8.50 6.10 -31.01
CA LEU A 421 -8.14 6.33 -29.60
C LEU A 421 -6.79 7.02 -29.48
N ASP A 422 -6.74 8.11 -28.70
CA ASP A 422 -5.51 8.80 -28.33
C ASP A 422 -5.55 9.26 -26.86
N ASN A 423 -4.42 9.70 -26.32
CA ASN A 423 -4.26 10.20 -24.94
C ASN A 423 -4.72 9.18 -23.88
N PHE A 424 -4.54 7.89 -24.12
CA PHE A 424 -4.86 6.81 -23.18
C PHE A 424 -3.60 6.23 -22.53
N THR A 425 -3.79 5.28 -21.61
CA THR A 425 -2.69 4.50 -21.02
C THR A 425 -2.82 3.02 -21.36
N ALA A 426 -1.72 2.30 -21.39
CA ALA A 426 -1.72 0.85 -21.59
C ALA A 426 -0.67 0.16 -20.71
N SER A 427 -0.99 -1.07 -20.30
CA SER A 427 -0.07 -1.94 -19.57
C SER A 427 -0.24 -3.40 -20.00
N LEU A 428 0.85 -4.17 -19.94
CA LEU A 428 0.86 -5.59 -20.26
C LEU A 428 0.86 -6.42 -18.96
N SER A 429 -0.02 -7.42 -18.87
CA SER A 429 -0.03 -8.44 -17.81
C SER A 429 0.03 -9.83 -18.45
N GLY A 430 1.16 -10.52 -18.34
CA GLY A 430 1.42 -11.73 -19.12
C GLY A 430 1.34 -11.44 -20.61
N GLU A 431 0.40 -12.08 -21.30
CA GLU A 431 0.13 -11.90 -22.75
C GLU A 431 -1.09 -11.01 -23.03
N ARG A 432 -1.64 -10.34 -22.01
CA ARG A 432 -2.83 -9.49 -22.14
C ARG A 432 -2.46 -8.03 -22.04
N ILE A 433 -2.76 -7.27 -23.09
CA ILE A 433 -2.60 -5.81 -23.12
C ILE A 433 -3.92 -5.19 -22.68
N PHE A 434 -3.84 -4.33 -21.68
CA PHE A 434 -4.97 -3.53 -21.21
C PHE A 434 -4.80 -2.09 -21.64
N VAL A 435 -5.88 -1.46 -22.09
CA VAL A 435 -5.94 -0.06 -22.54
C VAL A 435 -7.05 0.65 -21.79
N ALA A 436 -6.76 1.81 -21.19
CA ALA A 436 -7.72 2.55 -20.37
C ALA A 436 -7.76 4.06 -20.69
N GLY A 437 -8.98 4.60 -20.76
CA GLY A 437 -9.25 6.03 -20.92
C GLY A 437 -8.96 6.56 -22.32
N GLY A 438 -8.58 7.83 -22.40
CA GLY A 438 -8.29 8.54 -23.64
C GLY A 438 -9.51 9.08 -24.37
N ASN A 439 -9.26 9.72 -25.51
CA ASN A 439 -10.30 10.23 -26.39
C ASN A 439 -10.77 9.14 -27.35
N ARG A 440 -11.94 8.58 -27.08
CA ARG A 440 -12.63 7.67 -27.99
C ARG A 440 -13.38 8.49 -29.04
N ASP A 441 -12.98 8.33 -30.30
CA ASP A 441 -13.55 9.07 -31.44
C ASP A 441 -13.63 10.60 -31.17
N GLY A 442 -12.59 11.14 -30.52
CA GLY A 442 -12.47 12.56 -30.18
C GLY A 442 -13.14 12.99 -28.88
N LYS A 443 -13.77 12.08 -28.13
CA LYS A 443 -14.41 12.39 -26.83
C LYS A 443 -13.71 11.70 -25.66
N PRO A 444 -13.45 12.41 -24.54
CA PRO A 444 -12.96 11.78 -23.31
C PRO A 444 -13.82 10.59 -22.89
N SER A 445 -13.19 9.49 -22.46
CA SER A 445 -13.89 8.23 -22.19
C SER A 445 -13.44 7.54 -20.89
N ASN A 446 -14.29 6.60 -20.43
CA ASN A 446 -14.00 5.64 -19.35
C ASN A 446 -13.60 4.26 -19.89
N THR A 447 -13.37 4.17 -21.20
CA THR A 447 -13.19 2.91 -21.92
C THR A 447 -12.09 2.06 -21.30
N PHE A 448 -12.35 0.76 -21.22
CA PHE A 448 -11.37 -0.25 -20.86
C PHE A 448 -11.39 -1.42 -21.84
N LEU A 449 -10.26 -1.67 -22.51
CA LEU A 449 -10.13 -2.71 -23.54
C LEU A 449 -9.02 -3.70 -23.17
N CYS A 450 -9.15 -4.93 -23.66
CA CYS A 450 -8.15 -5.98 -23.53
C CYS A 450 -7.87 -6.62 -24.90
N LEU A 451 -6.59 -6.85 -25.22
CA LEU A 451 -6.15 -7.69 -26.33
C LEU A 451 -5.32 -8.83 -25.77
N ASP A 452 -5.66 -10.07 -26.14
CA ASP A 452 -4.88 -11.25 -25.79
C ASP A 452 -3.95 -11.61 -26.96
N LEU A 453 -2.63 -11.47 -26.73
CA LEU A 453 -1.60 -11.71 -27.75
C LEU A 453 -1.51 -13.17 -28.20
N GLN A 454 -2.05 -14.11 -27.42
CA GLN A 454 -2.13 -15.52 -27.80
C GLN A 454 -3.39 -15.83 -28.62
N ARG A 455 -4.38 -14.93 -28.63
CA ARG A 455 -5.69 -15.14 -29.25
C ARG A 455 -6.08 -13.95 -30.13
N LEU A 456 -5.17 -13.52 -31.00
CA LEU A 456 -5.34 -12.35 -31.88
C LEU A 456 -6.60 -12.40 -32.75
N SER A 457 -7.09 -13.60 -33.10
CA SER A 457 -8.35 -13.77 -33.85
C SER A 457 -9.60 -13.32 -33.08
N GLU A 458 -9.55 -13.27 -31.75
CA GLU A 458 -10.64 -12.73 -30.92
C GLU A 458 -10.67 -11.18 -30.95
N GLY A 459 -9.58 -10.54 -31.39
CA GLY A 459 -9.49 -9.08 -31.44
C GLY A 459 -9.57 -8.41 -30.06
N TRP A 460 -9.87 -7.12 -30.05
CA TRP A 460 -10.03 -6.33 -28.83
C TRP A 460 -11.37 -6.64 -28.16
N GLN A 461 -11.32 -6.92 -26.86
CA GLN A 461 -12.48 -7.17 -26.02
C GLN A 461 -12.74 -5.96 -25.13
N SER A 462 -13.99 -5.51 -25.08
CA SER A 462 -14.42 -4.50 -24.11
C SER A 462 -14.56 -5.12 -22.73
N LEU A 463 -13.97 -4.48 -21.73
CA LEU A 463 -14.13 -4.81 -20.32
C LEU A 463 -15.00 -3.74 -19.63
N PRO A 464 -15.46 -3.96 -18.39
CA PRO A 464 -16.21 -2.95 -17.65
C PRO A 464 -15.42 -1.64 -17.55
N ASP A 465 -16.05 -0.53 -17.95
CA ASP A 465 -15.50 0.80 -17.85
C ASP A 465 -15.11 1.13 -16.40
N PHE A 466 -14.04 1.91 -16.22
CA PHE A 466 -13.63 2.34 -14.89
C PHE A 466 -14.58 3.40 -14.33
N PRO A 467 -14.82 3.43 -13.01
CA PRO A 467 -15.75 4.37 -12.39
C PRO A 467 -15.27 5.82 -12.39
N GLY A 468 -16.21 6.75 -12.21
CA GLY A 468 -15.94 8.19 -12.12
C GLY A 468 -15.94 8.93 -13.47
N PRO A 469 -15.44 10.17 -13.52
CA PRO A 469 -15.40 10.95 -14.75
C PRO A 469 -14.47 10.32 -15.80
N PRO A 470 -14.68 10.60 -17.10
CA PRO A 470 -13.77 10.15 -18.15
C PRO A 470 -12.36 10.71 -17.93
N ARG A 471 -11.34 9.98 -18.38
CA ARG A 471 -9.93 10.35 -18.15
C ARG A 471 -9.14 10.32 -19.44
N ILE A 472 -8.52 11.44 -19.77
CA ILE A 472 -7.45 11.56 -20.74
C ILE A 472 -6.11 11.74 -20.03
N GLN A 473 -5.08 11.14 -20.62
CA GLN A 473 -3.74 11.00 -20.07
C GLN A 473 -3.69 10.48 -18.62
N PRO A 474 -4.44 9.42 -18.25
CA PRO A 474 -4.20 8.73 -16.99
C PRO A 474 -2.87 7.97 -17.05
N VAL A 475 -2.42 7.45 -15.90
CA VAL A 475 -1.28 6.53 -15.82
C VAL A 475 -1.75 5.15 -15.39
N SER A 476 -1.07 4.11 -15.87
CA SER A 476 -1.34 2.74 -15.46
C SER A 476 -0.07 1.92 -15.31
N ALA A 477 -0.18 0.87 -14.51
CA ALA A 477 0.79 -0.21 -14.42
C ALA A 477 0.09 -1.48 -13.93
N VAL A 478 0.74 -2.63 -14.08
CA VAL A 478 0.28 -3.90 -13.54
C VAL A 478 1.03 -4.21 -12.24
N GLY A 479 0.33 -4.78 -11.27
CA GLY A 479 0.93 -5.27 -10.03
C GLY A 479 0.16 -6.45 -9.44
N HIS A 480 0.83 -7.26 -8.65
CA HIS A 480 0.34 -8.48 -8.02
C HIS A 480 -0.02 -8.24 -6.54
N ASN A 481 -1.32 -8.26 -6.24
CA ASN A 481 -1.85 -7.95 -4.90
C ASN A 481 -1.64 -9.06 -3.85
N GLY A 482 -0.93 -10.14 -4.21
CA GLY A 482 -0.70 -11.32 -3.39
C GLY A 482 -1.59 -12.51 -3.75
N LYS A 483 -2.63 -12.28 -4.56
CA LYS A 483 -3.51 -13.33 -5.11
C LYS A 483 -3.45 -13.42 -6.63
N GLU A 484 -3.46 -12.28 -7.30
CA GLU A 484 -3.43 -12.18 -8.76
C GLU A 484 -2.84 -10.85 -9.24
N SER A 485 -2.49 -10.78 -10.53
CA SER A 485 -2.07 -9.55 -11.19
C SER A 485 -3.27 -8.68 -11.56
N CYS A 486 -3.30 -7.45 -11.05
CA CYS A 486 -4.33 -6.45 -11.29
C CYS A 486 -3.80 -5.31 -12.16
N PHE A 487 -4.69 -4.63 -12.87
CA PHE A 487 -4.39 -3.40 -13.62
C PHE A 487 -4.72 -2.20 -12.75
N TYR A 488 -3.75 -1.33 -12.50
CA TYR A 488 -3.92 -0.14 -11.68
C TYR A 488 -3.98 1.11 -12.56
N LEU A 489 -4.85 2.05 -12.19
CA LEU A 489 -5.13 3.28 -12.93
C LEU A 489 -5.17 4.46 -11.96
N TRP A 490 -4.44 5.54 -12.26
CA TRP A 490 -4.50 6.79 -11.49
C TRP A 490 -4.53 8.00 -12.40
N GLY A 491 -4.97 9.12 -11.83
CA GLY A 491 -4.82 10.42 -12.48
C GLY A 491 -5.73 10.61 -13.69
N GLY A 492 -5.32 11.53 -14.55
CA GLY A 492 -6.03 11.89 -15.77
C GLY A 492 -6.98 13.08 -15.57
N PHE A 493 -7.44 13.64 -16.68
CA PHE A 493 -8.32 14.81 -16.69
C PHE A 493 -9.38 14.68 -17.78
N ALA A 494 -10.38 15.54 -17.79
CA ALA A 494 -11.26 15.72 -18.94
C ALA A 494 -11.55 17.22 -19.12
N PRO A 495 -11.48 17.75 -20.35
CA PRO A 495 -11.97 19.09 -20.65
C PRO A 495 -13.48 19.17 -20.49
N ALA A 496 -14.01 20.40 -20.46
CA ALA A 496 -15.45 20.62 -20.49
C ALA A 496 -16.05 20.03 -21.79
N ALA A 497 -17.04 19.16 -21.66
CA ALA A 497 -17.70 18.50 -22.78
C ALA A 497 -19.12 18.08 -22.40
N ASP A 498 -20.04 18.13 -23.37
CA ASP A 498 -21.43 17.65 -23.23
C ASP A 498 -22.13 18.16 -21.95
N GLY A 499 -21.93 19.44 -21.62
CA GLY A 499 -22.52 20.11 -20.45
C GLY A 499 -21.88 19.79 -19.09
N LYS A 500 -20.78 19.03 -19.08
CA LYS A 500 -20.00 18.71 -17.86
C LYS A 500 -18.84 19.68 -17.69
N GLU A 501 -18.58 20.05 -16.44
CA GLU A 501 -17.39 20.82 -16.05
C GLU A 501 -16.11 20.01 -16.29
N PRO A 502 -14.97 20.68 -16.54
CA PRO A 502 -13.69 20.00 -16.65
C PRO A 502 -13.32 19.34 -15.32
N THR A 503 -12.61 18.22 -15.40
CA THR A 503 -12.19 17.46 -14.22
C THR A 503 -10.71 17.15 -14.27
N LEU A 504 -10.09 17.03 -13.09
CA LEU A 504 -8.76 16.47 -12.93
C LEU A 504 -8.83 15.48 -11.76
N SER A 505 -8.67 14.20 -12.09
CA SER A 505 -8.73 13.09 -11.15
C SER A 505 -7.37 12.90 -10.47
N VAL A 506 -7.40 12.66 -9.17
CA VAL A 506 -6.24 12.20 -8.36
C VAL A 506 -6.52 10.84 -7.72
N ASP A 507 -7.75 10.36 -7.77
CA ASP A 507 -8.14 9.05 -7.28
C ASP A 507 -7.62 7.92 -8.18
N GLY A 508 -7.56 6.72 -7.61
CA GLY A 508 -7.11 5.52 -8.30
C GLY A 508 -8.07 4.35 -8.18
N TYR A 509 -7.98 3.44 -9.15
CA TYR A 509 -8.69 2.17 -9.13
C TYR A 509 -7.77 1.03 -9.56
N ALA A 510 -8.05 -0.18 -9.04
CA ALA A 510 -7.48 -1.42 -9.52
C ALA A 510 -8.58 -2.30 -10.14
N TYR A 511 -8.36 -2.80 -11.35
CA TYR A 511 -9.20 -3.83 -11.95
C TYR A 511 -8.70 -5.20 -11.55
N VAL A 512 -9.59 -6.01 -10.96
CA VAL A 512 -9.31 -7.36 -10.45
C VAL A 512 -9.90 -8.40 -11.42
N PRO A 513 -9.06 -9.06 -12.25
CA PRO A 513 -9.54 -9.93 -13.34
C PRO A 513 -10.46 -11.07 -12.89
N SER A 514 -10.16 -11.74 -11.77
CA SER A 514 -10.97 -12.87 -11.28
C SER A 514 -12.43 -12.49 -10.99
N SER A 515 -12.66 -11.24 -10.59
CA SER A 515 -14.00 -10.73 -10.24
C SER A 515 -14.62 -9.86 -11.34
N GLY A 516 -13.82 -9.40 -12.30
CA GLY A 516 -14.22 -8.45 -13.32
C GLY A 516 -14.59 -7.06 -12.78
N ARG A 517 -14.11 -6.68 -11.60
CA ARG A 517 -14.50 -5.43 -10.90
C ARG A 517 -13.34 -4.47 -10.72
N TRP A 518 -13.68 -3.19 -10.70
CA TRP A 518 -12.83 -2.11 -10.24
C TRP A 518 -12.99 -1.90 -8.73
N ILE A 519 -11.88 -1.78 -8.01
CA ILE A 519 -11.84 -1.45 -6.59
C ILE A 519 -11.09 -0.11 -6.40
N PRO A 520 -11.55 0.79 -5.52
CA PRO A 520 -10.79 1.98 -5.16
C PRO A 520 -9.44 1.61 -4.55
N VAL A 521 -8.42 2.41 -4.83
CA VAL A 521 -7.09 2.33 -4.20
C VAL A 521 -6.64 3.72 -3.74
N ALA A 522 -5.62 3.77 -2.88
CA ALA A 522 -5.09 5.02 -2.36
C ALA A 522 -4.72 6.00 -3.49
N ALA A 523 -5.11 7.27 -3.31
CA ALA A 523 -4.72 8.36 -4.19
C ALA A 523 -3.22 8.68 -4.01
N PRO A 524 -2.50 9.08 -5.08
CA PRO A 524 -1.11 9.46 -4.97
C PRO A 524 -0.96 10.63 -4.01
N ALA A 525 -0.05 10.48 -3.04
CA ALA A 525 0.27 11.50 -2.06
C ALA A 525 1.76 11.48 -1.76
N GLY A 526 2.32 12.65 -1.50
CA GLY A 526 3.67 12.79 -0.99
C GLY A 526 3.77 12.44 0.49
N ASP A 527 4.99 12.50 1.01
CA ASP A 527 5.27 12.16 2.40
C ASP A 527 4.70 13.18 3.42
N ASP A 528 4.42 14.38 2.93
CA ASP A 528 3.71 15.49 3.58
C ASP A 528 2.18 15.28 3.64
N GLY A 529 1.65 14.26 2.96
CA GLY A 529 0.22 14.01 2.83
C GLY A 529 -0.46 14.87 1.76
N GLU A 530 0.29 15.69 1.02
CA GLU A 530 -0.26 16.47 -0.09
C GLU A 530 -0.61 15.55 -1.26
N SER A 531 -1.82 15.71 -1.79
CA SER A 531 -2.26 14.96 -2.96
C SER A 531 -1.45 15.32 -4.20
N VAL A 532 -1.04 14.29 -4.94
CA VAL A 532 -0.24 14.42 -6.15
C VAL A 532 -1.08 14.06 -7.37
N SER A 533 -1.06 14.93 -8.37
CA SER A 533 -1.65 14.65 -9.68
C SER A 533 -0.66 13.91 -10.56
N LEU A 534 -1.09 12.75 -11.08
CA LEU A 534 -0.36 11.98 -12.10
C LEU A 534 -0.93 12.21 -13.51
N GLY A 535 -1.84 13.18 -13.70
CA GLY A 535 -2.39 13.50 -15.02
C GLY A 535 -1.29 13.96 -16.00
N GLY A 536 -1.12 13.22 -17.10
CA GLY A 536 -0.02 13.42 -18.04
C GLY A 536 1.33 12.90 -17.56
N GLY A 537 1.42 12.28 -16.38
CA GLY A 537 2.63 11.65 -15.85
C GLY A 537 2.92 10.29 -16.48
N VAL A 538 3.70 9.48 -15.76
CA VAL A 538 4.07 8.12 -16.19
C VAL A 538 4.07 7.16 -15.00
N ALA A 539 3.81 5.88 -15.28
CA ALA A 539 3.91 4.79 -14.31
C ALA A 539 4.56 3.56 -14.96
N ALA A 540 5.29 2.77 -14.18
CA ALA A 540 5.86 1.49 -14.60
C ALA A 540 5.97 0.52 -13.42
N ALA A 541 5.76 -0.77 -13.66
CA ALA A 541 5.99 -1.80 -12.65
C ALA A 541 7.50 -1.91 -12.35
N MET A 542 7.88 -1.83 -11.08
CA MET A 542 9.25 -2.10 -10.62
C MET A 542 9.49 -3.59 -10.39
N ASN A 543 8.50 -4.22 -9.78
CA ASN A 543 8.40 -5.66 -9.54
C ASN A 543 6.94 -6.00 -9.32
N ASP A 544 6.67 -7.24 -8.92
CA ASP A 544 5.32 -7.74 -8.67
C ASP A 544 4.51 -6.90 -7.67
N SER A 545 5.13 -6.14 -6.77
CA SER A 545 4.41 -5.43 -5.70
C SER A 545 4.55 -3.91 -5.72
N LEU A 546 5.49 -3.37 -6.49
CA LEU A 546 5.85 -1.96 -6.46
C LEU A 546 5.67 -1.33 -7.85
N ILE A 547 4.99 -0.19 -7.89
CA ILE A 547 4.77 0.60 -9.10
C ILE A 547 5.46 1.95 -8.92
N LEU A 548 6.36 2.30 -9.84
CA LEU A 548 7.05 3.58 -9.90
C LEU A 548 6.19 4.59 -10.67
N CYS A 549 5.94 5.75 -10.08
CA CYS A 549 5.21 6.86 -10.70
C CYS A 549 6.00 8.17 -10.59
N MET A 550 5.92 9.01 -11.62
CA MET A 550 6.56 10.33 -11.61
C MET A 550 5.93 11.25 -12.66
N GLY A 551 6.22 12.55 -12.53
CA GLY A 551 5.69 13.56 -13.44
C GLY A 551 4.19 13.77 -13.26
N GLY A 552 3.60 14.50 -14.21
CA GLY A 552 2.21 14.96 -14.16
C GLY A 552 2.09 16.45 -13.88
N VAL A 553 0.95 17.02 -14.28
CA VAL A 553 0.67 18.45 -14.13
C VAL A 553 0.27 18.80 -12.70
N ASN A 554 0.52 20.04 -12.27
CA ASN A 554 -0.04 20.55 -11.03
C ASN A 554 -1.57 20.63 -11.12
N LYS A 555 -2.27 20.08 -10.13
CA LYS A 555 -3.74 19.98 -10.14
C LYS A 555 -4.42 21.33 -10.29
N ASP A 556 -4.11 22.27 -9.40
CA ASP A 556 -4.87 23.52 -9.29
C ASP A 556 -4.61 24.44 -10.48
N ILE A 557 -3.34 24.54 -10.90
CA ILE A 557 -2.95 25.34 -12.07
C ILE A 557 -3.59 24.77 -13.33
N PHE A 558 -3.55 23.45 -13.53
CA PHE A 558 -4.06 22.84 -14.74
C PHE A 558 -5.58 22.83 -14.78
N LEU A 559 -6.25 22.55 -13.66
CA LEU A 559 -7.72 22.60 -13.58
C LEU A 559 -8.24 24.02 -13.81
N SER A 560 -7.57 25.04 -13.26
CA SER A 560 -7.89 26.44 -13.55
C SER A 560 -7.75 26.76 -15.04
N ALA A 561 -6.70 26.26 -15.69
CA ALA A 561 -6.49 26.42 -17.12
C ALA A 561 -7.54 25.69 -17.99
N LEU A 562 -8.07 24.56 -17.53
CA LEU A 562 -9.17 23.85 -18.20
C LEU A 562 -10.51 24.61 -18.07
N LEU A 563 -10.73 25.31 -16.95
CA LEU A 563 -11.92 26.11 -16.71
C LEU A 563 -11.91 27.40 -17.53
N ALA A 564 -10.82 28.16 -17.45
CA ALA A 564 -10.67 29.44 -18.12
C ALA A 564 -9.18 29.72 -18.36
N PRO A 565 -8.62 29.36 -19.54
CA PRO A 565 -7.21 29.56 -19.80
C PRO A 565 -6.88 31.06 -19.83
N ALA A 566 -5.95 31.49 -18.98
CA ALA A 566 -5.41 32.84 -19.01
C ALA A 566 -4.74 33.14 -20.37
N LYS A 567 -4.81 34.39 -20.85
CA LYS A 567 -4.26 34.77 -22.15
C LYS A 567 -2.74 34.53 -22.26
N ASP A 568 -2.04 34.65 -21.14
CA ASP A 568 -0.61 34.44 -20.97
C ASP A 568 -0.26 33.01 -20.50
N TYR A 569 -1.23 32.09 -20.41
CA TYR A 569 -1.02 30.74 -19.89
C TYR A 569 0.14 30.00 -20.56
N LEU A 570 0.38 30.19 -21.86
CA LEU A 570 1.49 29.55 -22.59
C LEU A 570 2.83 30.30 -22.48
N LEU A 571 2.84 31.52 -21.92
CA LEU A 571 3.98 32.42 -21.86
C LEU A 571 4.76 32.32 -20.56
N HIS A 572 4.17 31.74 -19.51
CA HIS A 572 4.87 31.55 -18.23
C HIS A 572 6.12 30.64 -18.37
N PRO A 573 7.13 30.85 -17.51
CA PRO A 573 8.30 29.96 -17.41
C PRO A 573 7.89 28.58 -16.85
N ALA A 574 8.73 27.57 -17.04
CA ALA A 574 8.38 26.17 -16.71
C ALA A 574 8.07 25.97 -15.22
N GLU A 575 8.79 26.67 -14.36
CA GLU A 575 8.68 26.61 -12.90
C GLU A 575 7.28 27.06 -12.41
N TRP A 576 6.63 27.95 -13.17
CA TRP A 576 5.30 28.45 -12.83
C TRP A 576 4.25 27.34 -12.87
N TYR A 577 4.36 26.39 -13.80
CA TYR A 577 3.37 25.30 -13.96
C TYR A 577 3.47 24.23 -12.87
N ARG A 578 4.57 24.23 -12.09
CA ARG A 578 4.79 23.32 -10.95
C ARG A 578 4.50 21.85 -11.27
N PHE A 579 4.94 21.37 -12.43
CA PHE A 579 4.84 19.94 -12.76
C PHE A 579 5.43 19.10 -11.63
N ASN A 580 4.79 17.97 -11.36
CA ASN A 580 5.07 17.15 -10.19
C ASN A 580 6.53 16.70 -10.16
N ARG A 581 7.25 17.13 -9.11
CA ARG A 581 8.66 16.82 -8.86
C ARG A 581 8.86 15.56 -8.03
N LYS A 582 7.78 15.02 -7.43
CA LYS A 582 7.84 13.85 -6.56
C LYS A 582 7.98 12.59 -7.41
N VAL A 583 8.94 11.76 -7.05
CA VAL A 583 9.09 10.39 -7.53
C VAL A 583 8.47 9.50 -6.46
N LEU A 584 7.44 8.77 -6.86
CA LEU A 584 6.58 8.02 -5.94
C LEU A 584 6.67 6.53 -6.26
N VAL A 585 6.55 5.70 -5.23
CA VAL A 585 6.32 4.27 -5.37
C VAL A 585 5.03 3.91 -4.67
N TYR A 586 4.17 3.17 -5.37
CA TYR A 586 2.95 2.61 -4.81
C TYR A 586 3.15 1.12 -4.52
N ASN A 587 2.83 0.70 -3.29
CA ASN A 587 2.84 -0.69 -2.88
C ASN A 587 1.44 -1.29 -3.00
N VAL A 588 1.26 -2.20 -3.96
CA VAL A 588 -0.03 -2.80 -4.28
C VAL A 588 -0.56 -3.75 -3.20
N ARG A 589 0.30 -4.22 -2.28
CA ARG A 589 -0.08 -5.15 -1.21
C ARG A 589 -0.55 -4.41 0.04
N SER A 590 0.04 -3.25 0.34
CA SER A 590 -0.36 -2.43 1.50
C SER A 590 -1.30 -1.28 1.14
N ASP A 591 -1.54 -1.03 -0.16
CA ASP A 591 -2.32 0.11 -0.65
C ASP A 591 -1.77 1.45 -0.16
N GLU A 592 -0.44 1.60 -0.21
CA GLU A 592 0.27 2.75 0.35
C GLU A 592 1.21 3.38 -0.68
N TRP A 593 1.23 4.72 -0.69
CA TRP A 593 2.19 5.52 -1.44
C TRP A 593 3.39 5.87 -0.59
N GLN A 594 4.54 5.93 -1.25
CA GLN A 594 5.80 6.32 -0.67
C GLN A 594 6.47 7.34 -1.57
N GLU A 595 6.82 8.50 -1.00
CA GLU A 595 7.71 9.42 -1.68
C GLU A 595 9.16 8.92 -1.56
N ILE A 596 9.81 8.83 -2.70
CA ILE A 596 11.14 8.27 -2.83
C ILE A 596 12.19 9.38 -2.88
N THR A 597 11.94 10.41 -3.69
CA THR A 597 12.76 11.62 -3.78
C THR A 597 11.96 12.72 -4.49
N GLU A 598 12.39 13.96 -4.34
CA GLU A 598 11.90 15.09 -5.10
C GLU A 598 12.97 15.63 -6.06
N THR A 599 12.65 15.81 -7.34
CA THR A 599 13.57 16.33 -8.37
C THR A 599 12.84 17.02 -9.51
N SER A 600 13.43 18.07 -10.08
CA SER A 600 12.94 18.66 -11.33
C SER A 600 13.22 17.80 -12.56
N SER A 601 14.17 16.87 -12.48
CA SER A 601 14.66 16.15 -13.67
C SER A 601 13.58 15.30 -14.34
N THR A 602 12.63 14.79 -13.54
CA THR A 602 11.49 13.96 -13.98
C THR A 602 10.15 14.70 -13.92
N ALA A 603 10.15 16.01 -13.62
CA ALA A 603 8.95 16.84 -13.55
C ALA A 603 8.43 17.19 -14.96
N ARG A 604 7.72 16.24 -15.56
CA ARG A 604 7.32 16.28 -16.97
C ARG A 604 5.89 15.81 -17.17
N ALA A 605 5.25 16.31 -18.22
CA ALA A 605 4.06 15.71 -18.79
C ALA A 605 4.40 15.03 -20.13
N GLY A 606 3.69 13.96 -20.52
CA GLY A 606 3.85 13.29 -21.81
C GLY A 606 5.23 12.66 -22.04
N ALA A 607 5.97 12.38 -20.98
CA ALA A 607 7.18 11.56 -21.06
C ALA A 607 6.81 10.08 -21.31
N ALA A 608 7.80 9.27 -21.70
CA ALA A 608 7.68 7.81 -21.60
C ALA A 608 8.54 7.29 -20.44
N LEU A 609 8.11 6.20 -19.81
CA LEU A 609 8.88 5.51 -18.77
C LEU A 609 9.05 4.04 -19.16
N VAL A 610 10.29 3.61 -19.27
CA VAL A 610 10.64 2.25 -19.70
C VAL A 610 11.75 1.72 -18.81
N GLY A 611 11.63 0.48 -18.35
CA GLY A 611 12.66 -0.13 -17.51
C GLY A 611 12.50 -1.63 -17.33
N ILE A 612 13.58 -2.27 -16.85
CA ILE A 612 13.64 -3.68 -16.48
C ILE A 612 14.38 -3.78 -15.15
N GLY A 613 13.81 -4.52 -14.21
CA GLY A 613 14.39 -4.75 -12.89
C GLY A 613 14.55 -3.44 -12.13
N ASN A 614 15.79 -3.09 -11.79
CA ASN A 614 16.12 -1.91 -11.01
C ASN A 614 16.52 -0.68 -11.86
N ARG A 615 16.39 -0.74 -13.20
CA ARG A 615 16.82 0.35 -14.11
C ARG A 615 15.68 0.84 -14.98
N PHE A 616 15.44 2.15 -14.92
CA PHE A 616 14.38 2.84 -15.65
C PHE A 616 14.92 4.06 -16.40
N PHE A 617 14.23 4.46 -17.46
CA PHE A 617 14.53 5.65 -18.25
C PHE A 617 13.27 6.50 -18.37
N SER A 618 13.31 7.74 -17.85
CA SER A 618 12.33 8.78 -18.13
C SER A 618 12.75 9.52 -19.40
N ILE A 619 11.94 9.39 -20.45
CA ILE A 619 12.31 9.73 -21.82
C ILE A 619 11.49 10.93 -22.28
N ASN A 620 12.19 12.03 -22.61
CA ASN A 620 11.62 13.23 -23.23
C ASN A 620 10.43 13.81 -22.42
N GLY A 621 9.37 14.26 -23.10
CA GLY A 621 8.21 14.91 -22.50
C GLY A 621 8.23 16.44 -22.59
N GLU A 622 7.31 17.04 -21.84
CA GLU A 622 7.04 18.47 -21.78
C GLU A 622 7.59 19.05 -20.49
N LEU A 623 8.42 20.10 -20.60
CA LEU A 623 8.83 20.90 -19.44
C LEU A 623 7.74 21.91 -19.05
N LYS A 624 6.97 22.34 -20.06
CA LYS A 624 5.77 23.16 -19.96
C LYS A 624 4.95 23.01 -21.25
N PRO A 625 3.68 23.45 -21.29
CA PRO A 625 2.90 23.45 -22.51
C PRO A 625 3.66 24.06 -23.70
N GLY A 626 3.76 23.29 -24.79
CA GLY A 626 4.43 23.69 -26.03
C GLY A 626 5.96 23.54 -26.07
N ILE A 627 6.65 23.34 -24.94
CA ILE A 627 8.12 23.16 -24.89
C ILE A 627 8.45 21.72 -24.52
N ARG A 628 9.36 21.11 -25.29
CA ARG A 628 9.79 19.71 -25.13
C ARG A 628 11.24 19.67 -24.70
N THR A 629 11.66 18.51 -24.19
CA THR A 629 13.05 18.26 -23.82
C THR A 629 13.60 17.02 -24.52
N PRO A 630 14.84 17.07 -25.05
CA PRO A 630 15.55 15.90 -25.56
C PRO A 630 16.15 15.03 -24.45
N GLU A 631 16.07 15.46 -23.18
CA GLU A 631 16.71 14.76 -22.07
C GLU A 631 16.09 13.39 -21.80
N ILE A 632 16.96 12.46 -21.43
CA ILE A 632 16.59 11.14 -20.92
C ILE A 632 17.27 10.98 -19.55
N ILE A 633 16.50 10.65 -18.52
CA ILE A 633 17.00 10.44 -17.17
C ILE A 633 17.01 8.94 -16.87
N LYS A 634 18.20 8.39 -16.63
CA LYS A 634 18.41 7.04 -16.09
C LYS A 634 18.17 7.06 -14.59
N ILE A 635 17.35 6.14 -14.11
CA ILE A 635 16.96 5.99 -12.70
C ILE A 635 17.34 4.57 -12.31
N SER A 636 18.25 4.43 -11.35
CA SER A 636 18.73 3.14 -10.85
C SER A 636 18.38 2.99 -9.38
N PHE A 637 17.73 1.88 -9.04
CA PHE A 637 17.42 1.46 -7.68
C PHE A 637 18.49 0.45 -7.20
N PRO A 638 18.77 0.39 -5.89
CA PRO A 638 19.73 -0.56 -5.33
C PRO A 638 19.38 -2.03 -5.61
#